data_AF-A0AAV9X108-F1
#
_entry.id   AF-A0AAV9X108-F1
#
_cell.length_a   1.000
_cell.length_b   1.000
_cell.length_c   1.000
_cell.angle_alpha   90.00
_cell.angle_beta   90.00
_cell.angle_gamma   90.00
#
_symmetry.space_group_name_H-M   'P 1'
#
loop_
_entity.id
_entity.type
_entity.pdbx_description
1 polymer ?
#
loop_
_entity_poly.entity_id
_entity_poly.type
_entity_poly.pdbx_seq_one_letter_code
_entity_poly.pdbx_strand_id
1 'polypeptide(L)'
;MKWTAIALFTAVLFSVTEAQQSLWGQCGGKYWDGAKTCVPGTTCTCASDYYCQCVPLSTTLSTTTATTSKTTNSAITTTTEGTVTTTSTVTTTTKSTTSSSTPTHTAAGNSTHCGTDFCTWWHNTGEINTLTRVQPGNVRQSHRYLVYVSAAGANNWSPSFIYEAIPRNGMGRLYSPWDPIYSETQPSSVDDGITIEPSIGLNMAWSQFEFAVDVDVKINRRDGVSLGGPSNVVIRPTSITYSISSSSDGGIIIRVPATTNGAKFSVEFNDDLYTFRSDGNQYVTSGGDVVGIEPTNALLIFASPFIPANMMPPMNAQNTKQMTPGPINVGDWGSSEILYFPPGVYWMNQDWTGNQKLGQTHLKLDSKTYWVHFAPGAYVKGAVEYSTGSNFYATGHGVLSGEHYVYQANPQTYYQSLKSDQYSLRMWGHYSLKGGQTWYCVGPTITAPPFNTMDFYGSNDITTRVSDYKQTGAFWFQTDGPAVYPNSVVHDIFYHVNDDAIKTYYSGVSITRATIWKAHNDPIIQMGWTTRNIQGITIDTLNVIHTRYIKSETYVPSAIIGASPFYAGGSVDPSQSIGMTISNLVCEGPCPAFMRITPLQSYKNFIVKGVSFPDGFQAGSIGTGQSIIPAANGITMNLNIQNWTVKGQKVTMSNFGSLGQFNIDVSYWGQWSIA
;
A
#
# COMPACT_ATOMS: atom_id res chain seq x y z
N MET A 1 -67.74 47.55 -27.32
CA MET A 1 -67.54 47.91 -25.89
C MET A 1 -66.16 47.43 -25.47
N LYS A 2 -65.22 48.36 -25.21
CA LYS A 2 -63.87 48.04 -24.72
C LYS A 2 -63.94 47.99 -23.19
N TRP A 3 -63.53 46.89 -22.58
CA TRP A 3 -63.31 46.79 -21.14
C TRP A 3 -61.81 46.81 -20.85
N THR A 4 -61.42 47.72 -19.98
CA THR A 4 -60.09 47.98 -19.45
C THR A 4 -59.78 46.98 -18.33
N ALA A 5 -58.57 46.45 -18.25
CA ALA A 5 -58.05 45.79 -17.06
C ALA A 5 -56.70 46.43 -16.68
N ILE A 6 -56.63 46.91 -15.45
CA ILE A 6 -55.52 47.63 -14.82
C ILE A 6 -54.50 46.61 -14.30
N ALA A 7 -53.23 46.74 -14.68
CA ALA A 7 -52.12 45.94 -14.14
C ALA A 7 -51.39 46.73 -13.04
N LEU A 8 -51.37 46.18 -11.83
CA LEU A 8 -50.61 46.68 -10.67
C LEU A 8 -49.15 46.20 -10.77
N PHE A 9 -48.18 47.11 -10.84
CA PHE A 9 -46.75 46.79 -10.73
C PHE A 9 -46.31 46.89 -9.26
N THR A 10 -45.88 45.78 -8.68
CA THR A 10 -45.22 45.71 -7.37
C THR A 10 -43.72 45.79 -7.56
N ALA A 11 -43.08 46.84 -7.03
CA ALA A 11 -41.63 46.98 -7.02
C ALA A 11 -41.03 46.13 -5.89
N VAL A 12 -40.28 45.09 -6.24
CA VAL A 12 -39.48 44.27 -5.31
C VAL A 12 -38.09 44.89 -5.19
N LEU A 13 -37.74 45.38 -4.00
CA LEU A 13 -36.38 45.81 -3.66
C LEU A 13 -35.53 44.56 -3.38
N PHE A 14 -34.57 44.25 -4.25
CA PHE A 14 -33.55 43.23 -3.97
C PHE A 14 -32.44 43.85 -3.12
N SER A 15 -32.24 43.32 -1.91
CA SER A 15 -31.03 43.58 -1.12
C SER A 15 -29.88 42.78 -1.75
N VAL A 16 -28.89 43.48 -2.31
CA VAL A 16 -27.65 42.84 -2.79
C VAL A 16 -26.78 42.58 -1.56
N THR A 17 -26.74 41.34 -1.08
CA THR A 17 -25.81 40.94 -0.02
C THR A 17 -24.44 40.67 -0.65
N GLU A 18 -23.42 41.47 -0.36
CA GLU A 18 -22.03 41.11 -0.65
C GLU A 18 -21.70 39.84 0.13
N ALA A 19 -21.46 38.73 -0.58
CA ALA A 19 -20.99 37.50 0.06
C ALA A 19 -19.59 37.76 0.66
N GLN A 20 -19.43 37.52 1.95
CA GLN A 20 -18.13 37.54 2.62
C GLN A 20 -17.51 36.15 2.58
N GLN A 21 -16.19 36.07 2.40
CA GLN A 21 -15.42 34.83 2.46
C GLN A 21 -15.17 34.42 3.90
N SER A 22 -15.34 33.12 4.16
CA SER A 22 -15.02 32.52 5.46
C SER A 22 -13.52 32.65 5.76
N LEU A 23 -13.17 32.53 7.04
CA LEU A 23 -11.77 32.33 7.44
C LEU A 23 -11.18 31.15 6.63
N TRP A 24 -9.98 31.34 6.08
CA TRP A 24 -9.29 30.45 5.13
C TRP A 24 -9.93 30.30 3.75
N GLY A 25 -10.99 31.06 3.44
CA GLY A 25 -11.57 31.11 2.09
C GLY A 25 -10.70 31.89 1.10
N GLN A 26 -10.75 31.52 -0.19
CA GLN A 26 -10.06 32.26 -1.24
C GLN A 26 -10.75 33.60 -1.48
N CYS A 27 -10.00 34.69 -1.35
CA CYS A 27 -10.49 36.08 -1.46
C CYS A 27 -9.85 36.86 -2.61
N GLY A 28 -8.96 36.23 -3.39
CA GLY A 28 -8.29 36.87 -4.51
C GLY A 28 -7.43 35.92 -5.34
N GLY A 29 -6.83 36.49 -6.39
CA GLY A 29 -6.06 35.78 -7.41
C GLY A 29 -6.47 36.21 -8.82
N LYS A 30 -5.54 36.13 -9.78
CA LYS A 30 -5.70 36.62 -11.17
C LYS A 30 -6.93 36.08 -11.92
N TYR A 31 -7.49 34.95 -11.47
CA TYR A 31 -8.68 34.32 -12.06
C TYR A 31 -9.80 34.05 -11.03
N TRP A 32 -9.78 34.76 -9.89
CA TRP A 32 -10.80 34.60 -8.85
C TRP A 32 -11.98 35.57 -9.05
N ASP A 33 -13.13 35.00 -9.39
CA ASP A 33 -14.40 35.72 -9.56
C ASP A 33 -15.35 35.60 -8.35
N GLY A 34 -14.92 34.87 -7.31
CA GLY A 34 -15.70 34.72 -6.08
C GLY A 34 -15.62 35.94 -5.15
N ALA A 35 -16.21 35.79 -3.97
CA ALA A 35 -16.20 36.84 -2.94
C ALA A 35 -14.77 37.28 -2.57
N LYS A 36 -14.53 38.60 -2.51
CA LYS A 36 -13.21 39.21 -2.26
C LYS A 36 -13.07 39.83 -0.87
N THR A 37 -14.19 39.99 -0.16
CA THR A 37 -14.25 40.58 1.17
C THR A 37 -14.22 39.46 2.22
N CYS A 38 -13.28 39.49 3.14
CA CYS A 38 -13.20 38.50 4.22
C CYS A 38 -14.15 38.83 5.38
N VAL A 39 -14.55 37.82 6.16
CA VAL A 39 -15.30 38.01 7.41
C VAL A 39 -14.53 38.88 8.42
N PRO A 40 -15.22 39.64 9.30
CA PRO A 40 -14.57 40.50 10.30
C PRO A 40 -13.53 39.75 11.15
N GLY A 41 -12.40 40.41 11.46
CA GLY A 41 -11.28 39.82 12.22
C GLY A 41 -10.24 39.10 11.36
N THR A 42 -10.43 39.07 10.04
CA THR A 42 -9.52 38.45 9.07
C THR A 42 -9.16 39.42 7.93
N THR A 43 -8.05 39.19 7.25
CA THR A 43 -7.57 40.00 6.12
C THR A 43 -7.23 39.10 4.93
N CYS A 44 -7.45 39.59 3.71
CA CYS A 44 -7.07 38.86 2.51
C CYS A 44 -5.56 38.97 2.27
N THR A 45 -4.83 37.85 2.29
CA THR A 45 -3.38 37.80 2.07
C THR A 45 -3.05 36.90 0.90
N CYS A 46 -2.24 37.41 -0.04
CA CYS A 46 -1.86 36.69 -1.25
C CYS A 46 -0.59 35.86 -1.04
N ALA A 47 -0.67 34.56 -1.32
CA ALA A 47 0.48 33.66 -1.35
C ALA A 47 1.17 33.66 -2.73
N SER A 48 0.43 34.05 -3.78
CA SER A 48 0.92 34.27 -5.14
C SER A 48 -0.04 35.18 -5.91
N ASP A 49 0.34 35.56 -7.13
CA ASP A 49 -0.54 36.32 -8.05
C ASP A 49 -1.86 35.59 -8.37
N TYR A 50 -1.89 34.27 -8.21
CA TYR A 50 -3.04 33.43 -8.55
C TYR A 50 -3.91 33.05 -7.34
N TYR A 51 -3.44 33.29 -6.12
CA TYR A 51 -4.15 32.86 -4.91
C TYR A 51 -3.95 33.79 -3.72
N CYS A 52 -5.07 34.30 -3.19
CA CYS A 52 -5.15 35.04 -1.94
C CYS A 52 -6.21 34.44 -1.01
N GLN A 53 -5.94 34.43 0.29
CA GLN A 53 -6.74 33.75 1.30
C GLN A 53 -7.03 34.66 2.50
N CYS A 54 -8.24 34.54 3.08
CA CYS A 54 -8.59 35.22 4.31
C CYS A 54 -7.86 34.58 5.50
N VAL A 55 -6.98 35.34 6.17
CA VAL A 55 -6.20 34.88 7.33
C VAL A 55 -6.43 35.81 8.54
N PRO A 56 -6.23 35.36 9.79
CA PRO A 56 -6.43 36.21 10.97
C PRO A 56 -5.52 37.45 10.98
N LEU A 57 -6.02 38.58 11.48
CA LEU A 57 -5.20 39.78 11.70
C LEU A 57 -4.16 39.51 12.81
N SER A 58 -2.88 39.44 12.46
CA SER A 58 -1.79 39.39 13.44
C SER A 58 -1.57 40.78 14.04
N THR A 59 -2.02 41.01 15.27
CA THR A 59 -1.65 42.21 16.04
C THR A 59 -0.24 42.05 16.59
N THR A 60 0.76 42.43 15.81
CA THR A 60 2.12 42.67 16.31
C THR A 60 2.68 43.95 15.68
N LEU A 61 2.88 44.97 16.53
CA LEU A 61 3.58 46.21 16.24
C LEU A 61 4.98 45.92 15.70
N SER A 62 5.23 46.22 14.43
CA SER A 62 6.56 46.13 13.82
C SER A 62 7.34 47.43 14.02
N THR A 63 8.40 47.37 14.83
CA THR A 63 9.49 48.35 14.82
C THR A 63 10.39 48.09 13.60
N THR A 64 10.53 49.11 12.76
CA THR A 64 11.35 49.13 11.54
C THR A 64 12.84 49.13 11.84
N THR A 65 13.61 48.30 11.16
CA THR A 65 15.04 48.58 10.87
C THR A 65 15.37 48.12 9.46
N ALA A 66 15.88 49.07 8.67
CA ALA A 66 16.19 48.93 7.25
C ALA A 66 17.63 48.48 7.04
N THR A 67 17.90 47.66 6.01
CA THR A 67 19.21 47.68 5.35
C THR A 67 19.11 47.30 3.86
N THR A 68 19.54 48.29 3.08
CA THR A 68 19.85 48.46 1.66
C THR A 68 20.29 47.26 0.79
N SER A 69 19.73 47.26 -0.42
CA SER A 69 20.14 46.63 -1.67
C SER A 69 21.37 47.28 -2.33
N LYS A 70 22.19 46.50 -3.06
CA LYS A 70 23.12 46.98 -4.09
C LYS A 70 23.12 46.07 -5.34
N THR A 71 22.63 46.62 -6.45
CA THR A 71 22.99 46.34 -7.86
C THR A 71 24.06 47.38 -8.27
N THR A 72 25.01 47.20 -9.20
CA THR A 72 24.93 46.97 -10.67
C THR A 72 26.35 46.98 -11.30
N ASN A 73 26.51 46.25 -12.42
CA ASN A 73 27.14 46.58 -13.73
C ASN A 73 28.67 46.52 -14.05
N SER A 74 28.95 45.63 -15.04
CA SER A 74 29.56 45.79 -16.39
C SER A 74 30.99 46.26 -16.68
N ALA A 75 31.68 45.49 -17.56
CA ALA A 75 32.23 45.88 -18.90
C ALA A 75 32.99 44.66 -19.49
N ILE A 76 32.57 43.99 -20.58
CA ILE A 76 32.72 44.22 -22.04
C ILE A 76 34.14 44.61 -22.51
N THR A 77 34.78 43.71 -23.27
CA THR A 77 35.60 44.08 -24.44
C THR A 77 35.58 42.96 -25.49
N THR A 78 35.25 43.36 -26.72
CA THR A 78 35.17 42.62 -27.99
C THR A 78 36.53 42.51 -28.68
N THR A 79 36.81 41.38 -29.35
CA THR A 79 37.58 41.33 -30.61
C THR A 79 37.11 40.16 -31.49
N THR A 80 37.13 40.40 -32.79
CA THR A 80 36.48 39.69 -33.90
C THR A 80 37.41 38.74 -34.68
N GLU A 81 36.77 37.74 -35.30
CA GLU A 81 37.05 37.10 -36.60
C GLU A 81 38.16 36.03 -36.76
N GLY A 82 37.78 34.94 -37.45
CA GLY A 82 38.68 33.88 -37.91
C GLY A 82 37.95 32.58 -38.32
N THR A 83 37.24 32.62 -39.45
CA THR A 83 36.57 31.48 -40.10
C THR A 83 37.58 30.45 -40.62
N VAL A 84 37.45 29.16 -40.27
CA VAL A 84 37.96 28.03 -41.08
C VAL A 84 37.00 26.85 -41.03
N THR A 85 36.40 26.57 -42.19
CA THR A 85 35.56 25.41 -42.50
C THR A 85 36.42 24.17 -42.71
N THR A 86 36.11 23.05 -42.05
CA THR A 86 36.54 21.71 -42.52
C THR A 86 35.40 20.71 -42.41
N THR A 87 34.90 20.34 -43.58
CA THR A 87 33.94 19.27 -43.86
C THR A 87 34.64 17.92 -43.66
N SER A 88 33.99 16.93 -43.02
CA SER A 88 34.42 15.54 -43.11
C SER A 88 33.21 14.60 -43.07
N THR A 89 33.03 13.95 -44.21
CA THR A 89 32.08 12.90 -44.59
C THR A 89 32.21 11.63 -43.73
N VAL A 90 31.09 11.12 -43.23
CA VAL A 90 30.99 9.78 -42.61
C VAL A 90 30.68 8.77 -43.69
N THR A 91 31.64 7.91 -44.00
CA THR A 91 31.50 6.79 -44.95
C THR A 91 31.17 5.51 -44.17
N THR A 92 30.03 4.93 -44.51
CA THR A 92 29.57 3.59 -44.12
C THR A 92 30.54 2.52 -44.63
N THR A 93 31.04 1.65 -43.74
CA THR A 93 31.66 0.39 -44.14
C THR A 93 31.08 -0.77 -43.32
N THR A 94 30.31 -1.59 -44.01
CA THR A 94 29.86 -2.92 -43.62
C THR A 94 31.06 -3.84 -43.45
N LYS A 95 31.19 -4.48 -42.28
CA LYS A 95 32.06 -5.64 -42.10
C LYS A 95 31.28 -6.74 -41.41
N SER A 96 31.13 -7.83 -42.14
CA SER A 96 30.54 -9.11 -41.77
C SER A 96 31.26 -9.74 -40.58
N THR A 97 30.48 -10.08 -39.55
CA THR A 97 30.90 -10.95 -38.45
C THR A 97 30.10 -12.23 -38.46
N THR A 98 30.86 -13.32 -38.47
CA THR A 98 30.47 -14.71 -38.48
C THR A 98 29.57 -15.08 -37.30
N SER A 99 28.47 -15.76 -37.64
CA SER A 99 27.52 -16.39 -36.73
C SER A 99 28.20 -17.41 -35.82
N SER A 100 28.32 -17.06 -34.54
CA SER A 100 28.44 -18.05 -33.46
C SER A 100 27.06 -18.21 -32.83
N SER A 101 26.52 -19.41 -32.95
CA SER A 101 25.21 -19.80 -32.47
C SER A 101 25.20 -19.90 -30.95
N THR A 102 24.78 -18.83 -30.29
CA THR A 102 24.27 -18.90 -28.91
C THR A 102 22.98 -19.71 -28.95
N PRO A 103 22.80 -20.75 -28.13
CA PRO A 103 21.54 -21.48 -28.08
C PRO A 103 20.48 -20.52 -27.54
N THR A 104 19.60 -20.07 -28.43
CA THR A 104 18.31 -19.51 -28.08
C THR A 104 17.53 -20.65 -27.44
N HIS A 105 17.43 -20.65 -26.11
CA HIS A 105 16.33 -21.33 -25.43
C HIS A 105 15.04 -20.65 -25.89
N THR A 106 14.55 -21.11 -27.03
CA THR A 106 13.17 -20.97 -27.46
C THR A 106 12.31 -21.43 -26.29
N ALA A 107 11.33 -20.60 -25.93
CA ALA A 107 10.37 -20.87 -24.86
C ALA A 107 9.89 -22.33 -24.96
N ALA A 108 10.19 -23.14 -23.95
CA ALA A 108 9.32 -24.25 -23.62
C ALA A 108 7.91 -23.64 -23.55
N GLY A 109 6.99 -24.10 -24.40
CA GLY A 109 5.71 -23.45 -24.62
C GLY A 109 5.02 -23.11 -23.31
N ASN A 110 4.25 -22.01 -23.28
CA ASN A 110 3.44 -21.57 -22.13
C ASN A 110 2.30 -22.57 -21.83
N SER A 111 2.61 -23.85 -21.66
CA SER A 111 1.67 -24.94 -21.42
C SER A 111 1.33 -24.98 -19.94
N THR A 112 0.49 -24.06 -19.51
CA THR A 112 -0.08 -24.04 -18.15
C THR A 112 -0.92 -25.30 -17.91
N HIS A 113 -1.13 -25.64 -16.64
CA HIS A 113 -2.05 -26.71 -16.23
C HIS A 113 -3.19 -26.10 -15.43
N CYS A 114 -4.42 -26.60 -15.61
CA CYS A 114 -5.55 -26.20 -14.78
C CYS A 114 -6.51 -27.37 -14.63
N GLY A 115 -6.36 -28.08 -13.52
CA GLY A 115 -7.19 -29.21 -13.11
C GLY A 115 -7.72 -29.04 -11.69
N THR A 116 -8.35 -30.10 -11.17
CA THR A 116 -8.83 -30.15 -9.78
C THR A 116 -7.71 -30.35 -8.76
N ASP A 117 -6.51 -30.70 -9.23
CA ASP A 117 -5.29 -30.90 -8.46
C ASP A 117 -4.52 -29.59 -8.26
N PHE A 118 -4.17 -28.89 -9.34
CA PHE A 118 -3.61 -27.54 -9.29
C PHE A 118 -3.93 -26.75 -10.56
N CYS A 119 -3.86 -25.42 -10.48
CA CYS A 119 -4.08 -24.54 -11.61
C CYS A 119 -3.07 -23.38 -11.63
N THR A 120 -2.35 -23.26 -12.74
CA THR A 120 -1.48 -22.13 -13.07
C THR A 120 -2.05 -21.39 -14.28
N TRP A 121 -1.62 -20.14 -14.47
CA TRP A 121 -2.06 -19.32 -15.60
C TRP A 121 -0.92 -18.47 -16.15
N TRP A 122 -1.18 -17.85 -17.31
CA TRP A 122 -0.20 -17.05 -18.04
C TRP A 122 -0.83 -15.82 -18.69
N HIS A 123 -0.01 -14.78 -18.91
CA HIS A 123 -0.36 -13.60 -19.71
C HIS A 123 0.55 -13.52 -20.92
N ASN A 124 -0.03 -13.60 -22.13
CA ASN A 124 0.73 -13.48 -23.38
C ASN A 124 1.25 -12.04 -23.62
N THR A 125 0.75 -11.07 -22.87
CA THR A 125 1.18 -9.67 -22.87
C THR A 125 2.08 -9.32 -21.69
N GLY A 126 2.79 -10.32 -21.14
CA GLY A 126 3.84 -10.09 -20.16
C GLY A 126 4.94 -9.17 -20.72
N GLU A 127 5.27 -8.10 -19.98
CA GLU A 127 6.30 -7.13 -20.36
C GLU A 127 7.36 -7.07 -19.26
N ILE A 128 8.60 -7.43 -19.60
CA ILE A 128 9.74 -7.20 -18.73
C ILE A 128 10.12 -5.74 -18.84
N ASN A 129 9.89 -4.99 -17.78
CA ASN A 129 10.18 -3.57 -17.71
C ASN A 129 10.47 -3.21 -16.26
N THR A 130 11.65 -2.67 -15.97
CA THR A 130 12.08 -2.30 -14.61
C THR A 130 12.12 -0.79 -14.39
N LEU A 131 11.79 -0.02 -15.42
CA LEU A 131 11.96 1.43 -15.43
C LEU A 131 10.61 2.11 -15.60
N THR A 132 9.96 1.98 -16.74
CA THR A 132 8.79 2.79 -17.10
C THR A 132 7.47 2.09 -16.78
N ARG A 133 6.34 2.79 -16.96
CA ARG A 133 5.03 2.17 -17.09
C ARG A 133 5.03 1.15 -18.24
N VAL A 134 4.43 -0.01 -18.02
CA VAL A 134 4.15 -0.98 -19.09
C VAL A 134 3.06 -0.46 -20.01
N GLN A 135 2.92 -1.04 -21.21
CA GLN A 135 1.79 -0.70 -22.08
C GLN A 135 0.44 -0.98 -21.38
N PRO A 136 -0.66 -0.28 -21.73
CA PRO A 136 -1.93 -0.42 -21.02
C PRO A 136 -2.45 -1.87 -20.94
N GLY A 137 -2.37 -2.60 -22.05
CA GLY A 137 -2.77 -4.02 -22.15
C GLY A 137 -1.69 -5.04 -21.76
N ASN A 138 -0.52 -4.59 -21.32
CA ASN A 138 0.57 -5.45 -20.86
C ASN A 138 0.54 -5.62 -19.34
N VAL A 139 1.15 -6.69 -18.84
CA VAL A 139 1.33 -6.96 -17.41
C VAL A 139 2.81 -7.00 -17.10
N ARG A 140 3.28 -6.24 -16.12
CA ARG A 140 4.70 -6.26 -15.75
C ARG A 140 5.09 -7.65 -15.26
N GLN A 141 6.05 -8.26 -15.94
CA GLN A 141 6.53 -9.61 -15.68
C GLN A 141 7.89 -9.55 -15.00
N SER A 142 8.14 -10.46 -14.06
CA SER A 142 9.42 -10.51 -13.37
C SER A 142 10.60 -10.59 -14.33
N HIS A 143 11.52 -9.63 -14.18
CA HIS A 143 12.74 -9.58 -14.97
C HIS A 143 13.77 -10.61 -14.51
N ARG A 144 13.64 -11.12 -13.28
CA ARG A 144 14.66 -11.95 -12.63
C ARG A 144 14.27 -13.41 -12.48
N TYR A 145 13.01 -13.71 -12.17
CA TYR A 145 12.60 -15.07 -11.80
C TYR A 145 11.69 -15.74 -12.82
N LEU A 146 11.74 -17.06 -12.82
CA LEU A 146 10.83 -17.98 -13.49
C LEU A 146 10.30 -18.95 -12.43
N VAL A 147 9.00 -19.23 -12.46
CA VAL A 147 8.33 -20.14 -11.52
C VAL A 147 7.57 -21.20 -12.31
N TYR A 148 7.73 -22.44 -11.89
CA TYR A 148 7.02 -23.60 -12.41
C TYR A 148 6.42 -24.40 -11.26
N VAL A 149 5.29 -25.06 -11.52
CA VAL A 149 4.58 -25.89 -10.56
C VAL A 149 4.40 -27.29 -11.16
N SER A 150 4.58 -28.31 -10.34
CA SER A 150 4.29 -29.71 -10.66
C SER A 150 3.56 -30.33 -9.48
N ALA A 151 2.70 -31.32 -9.71
CA ALA A 151 2.34 -32.24 -8.64
C ALA A 151 3.63 -32.83 -8.02
N ALA A 152 3.65 -32.98 -6.69
CA ALA A 152 4.85 -33.37 -5.95
C ALA A 152 5.49 -34.65 -6.50
N GLY A 153 6.79 -34.57 -6.84
CA GLY A 153 7.59 -35.67 -7.35
C GLY A 153 7.34 -36.06 -8.82
N ALA A 154 6.32 -35.50 -9.48
CA ALA A 154 5.98 -35.87 -10.86
C ALA A 154 6.99 -35.32 -11.89
N ASN A 155 7.72 -34.25 -11.55
CA ASN A 155 8.65 -33.54 -12.45
C ASN A 155 8.00 -33.10 -13.78
N ASN A 156 6.68 -32.83 -13.75
CA ASN A 156 5.91 -32.34 -14.90
C ASN A 156 5.60 -30.86 -14.69
N TRP A 157 6.47 -30.01 -15.20
CA TRP A 157 6.52 -28.59 -14.86
C TRP A 157 5.60 -27.74 -15.73
N SER A 158 4.61 -27.10 -15.11
CA SER A 158 3.76 -26.08 -15.73
C SER A 158 4.23 -24.68 -15.33
N PRO A 159 4.43 -23.74 -16.27
CA PRO A 159 4.78 -22.38 -15.93
C PRO A 159 3.67 -21.70 -15.14
N SER A 160 4.06 -20.84 -14.19
CA SER A 160 3.16 -19.98 -13.43
C SER A 160 3.61 -18.53 -13.64
N PHE A 161 2.69 -17.64 -14.02
CA PHE A 161 3.05 -16.24 -14.28
C PHE A 161 3.66 -15.58 -13.05
N ILE A 162 4.68 -14.75 -13.27
CA ILE A 162 5.38 -14.03 -12.22
C ILE A 162 5.20 -12.55 -12.50
N TYR A 163 4.34 -11.91 -11.72
CA TYR A 163 4.10 -10.47 -11.75
C TYR A 163 5.28 -9.72 -11.11
N GLU A 164 5.42 -8.44 -11.39
CA GLU A 164 6.41 -7.57 -10.75
C GLU A 164 5.81 -6.19 -10.47
N ALA A 165 6.06 -5.66 -9.27
CA ALA A 165 5.75 -4.29 -8.89
C ALA A 165 7.05 -3.55 -8.55
N ILE A 166 7.18 -2.31 -9.03
CA ILE A 166 8.32 -1.44 -8.79
C ILE A 166 7.87 -0.15 -8.09
N PRO A 167 8.71 0.48 -7.26
CA PRO A 167 8.40 1.77 -6.64
C PRO A 167 7.96 2.81 -7.69
N ARG A 168 6.89 3.56 -7.37
CA ARG A 168 6.25 4.57 -8.24
C ARG A 168 5.72 4.02 -9.57
N ASN A 169 5.64 2.71 -9.74
CA ASN A 169 5.05 2.04 -10.91
C ASN A 169 5.73 2.37 -12.25
N GLY A 170 6.94 2.92 -12.20
CA GLY A 170 7.65 3.44 -13.36
C GLY A 170 7.13 4.78 -13.91
N MET A 171 6.44 5.55 -13.07
CA MET A 171 5.98 6.90 -13.40
C MET A 171 6.97 8.00 -13.00
N GLY A 172 7.80 7.74 -11.98
CA GLY A 172 8.53 8.81 -11.30
C GLY A 172 7.62 9.63 -10.39
N ARG A 173 8.05 10.84 -10.01
CA ARG A 173 7.30 11.70 -9.09
C ARG A 173 6.33 12.61 -9.86
N LEU A 174 5.14 12.11 -10.14
CA LEU A 174 4.13 12.84 -10.92
C LEU A 174 3.05 13.46 -10.04
N TYR A 175 2.66 14.69 -10.36
CA TYR A 175 1.50 15.35 -9.77
C TYR A 175 0.19 14.89 -10.40
N SER A 176 0.16 14.72 -11.73
CA SER A 176 -1.05 14.31 -12.46
C SER A 176 -0.80 13.04 -13.26
N PRO A 177 -1.81 12.17 -13.47
CA PRO A 177 -1.64 10.92 -14.22
C PRO A 177 -1.29 11.13 -15.71
N TRP A 178 -1.61 12.31 -16.26
CA TRP A 178 -1.29 12.71 -17.64
C TRP A 178 0.09 13.37 -17.81
N ASP A 179 0.82 13.60 -16.73
CA ASP A 179 2.17 14.17 -16.83
C ASP A 179 3.11 13.16 -17.53
N PRO A 180 4.08 13.65 -18.32
CA PRO A 180 5.11 12.77 -18.89
C PRO A 180 5.82 12.01 -17.78
N ILE A 181 6.12 10.73 -17.99
CA ILE A 181 6.88 9.93 -17.00
C ILE A 181 8.22 10.61 -16.69
N TYR A 182 8.64 10.53 -15.43
CA TYR A 182 9.89 11.14 -14.93
C TYR A 182 10.04 12.65 -15.17
N SER A 183 8.91 13.37 -15.31
CA SER A 183 8.92 14.84 -15.41
C SER A 183 9.03 15.56 -14.06
N GLU A 184 9.04 14.83 -12.95
CA GLU A 184 9.21 15.36 -11.59
C GLU A 184 8.24 16.51 -11.25
N THR A 185 6.98 16.41 -11.73
CA THR A 185 5.95 17.45 -11.53
C THR A 185 5.38 17.47 -10.13
N GLN A 186 5.54 16.42 -9.34
CA GLN A 186 5.14 16.43 -7.93
C GLN A 186 6.04 17.40 -7.14
N PRO A 187 5.48 18.27 -6.29
CA PRO A 187 6.29 19.21 -5.50
C PRO A 187 7.42 18.50 -4.74
N SER A 188 8.62 19.08 -4.77
CA SER A 188 9.81 18.48 -4.13
C SER A 188 9.70 18.36 -2.60
N SER A 189 8.77 19.11 -1.98
CA SER A 189 8.46 19.01 -0.55
C SER A 189 7.60 17.80 -0.17
N VAL A 190 6.98 17.12 -1.14
CA VAL A 190 6.14 15.94 -0.87
C VAL A 190 7.02 14.72 -0.71
N ASP A 191 7.06 14.14 0.49
CA ASP A 191 7.59 12.78 0.64
C ASP A 191 6.48 11.78 0.30
N ASP A 192 6.70 10.95 -0.73
CA ASP A 192 5.78 9.90 -1.14
C ASP A 192 6.11 8.55 -0.48
N GLY A 193 7.10 8.51 0.42
CA GLY A 193 7.58 7.31 1.10
C GLY A 193 8.58 6.51 0.29
N ILE A 194 9.08 7.05 -0.83
CA ILE A 194 10.06 6.38 -1.69
C ILE A 194 11.29 7.27 -1.84
N THR A 195 12.46 6.74 -1.54
CA THR A 195 13.74 7.44 -1.54
C THR A 195 14.80 6.68 -2.37
N ILE A 196 15.59 5.82 -1.73
CA ILE A 196 16.70 5.08 -2.33
C ILE A 196 16.24 3.85 -3.13
N GLU A 197 15.02 3.38 -2.90
CA GLU A 197 14.49 2.11 -3.42
C GLU A 197 14.63 1.99 -4.95
N PRO A 198 14.31 3.00 -5.78
CA PRO A 198 14.53 2.91 -7.22
C PRO A 198 16.00 2.81 -7.62
N SER A 199 16.92 3.47 -6.88
CA SER A 199 18.34 3.50 -7.26
C SER A 199 19.06 2.20 -6.97
N ILE A 200 18.58 1.44 -5.99
CA ILE A 200 19.08 0.09 -5.68
C ILE A 200 18.35 -1.01 -6.47
N GLY A 201 17.32 -0.64 -7.25
CA GLY A 201 16.54 -1.58 -8.04
C GLY A 201 15.53 -2.41 -7.23
N LEU A 202 15.07 -1.89 -6.08
CA LEU A 202 14.11 -2.60 -5.23
C LEU A 202 12.82 -2.88 -6.01
N ASN A 203 12.35 -4.13 -5.97
CA ASN A 203 11.08 -4.53 -6.56
C ASN A 203 10.47 -5.72 -5.81
N MET A 204 9.20 -5.98 -6.09
CA MET A 204 8.46 -7.10 -5.52
C MET A 204 7.80 -7.92 -6.61
N ALA A 205 8.36 -9.10 -6.87
CA ALA A 205 7.77 -10.09 -7.75
C ALA A 205 6.92 -11.10 -6.97
N TRP A 206 5.88 -11.63 -7.60
CA TRP A 206 5.09 -12.70 -7.01
C TRP A 206 4.49 -13.62 -8.07
N SER A 207 4.28 -14.87 -7.69
CA SER A 207 3.51 -15.84 -8.47
C SER A 207 2.41 -16.44 -7.60
N GLN A 208 1.23 -16.61 -8.20
CA GLN A 208 0.09 -17.24 -7.55
C GLN A 208 -0.37 -18.42 -8.40
N PHE A 209 -0.78 -19.50 -7.74
CA PHE A 209 -1.43 -20.66 -8.35
C PHE A 209 -2.44 -21.25 -7.36
N GLU A 210 -3.37 -22.06 -7.86
CA GLU A 210 -4.32 -22.82 -7.04
C GLU A 210 -3.85 -24.25 -6.86
N PHE A 211 -4.14 -24.87 -5.71
CA PHE A 211 -3.80 -26.27 -5.47
C PHE A 211 -4.75 -26.97 -4.47
N ALA A 212 -4.80 -28.29 -4.57
CA ALA A 212 -5.49 -29.21 -3.66
C ALA A 212 -4.68 -30.47 -3.33
N VAL A 213 -3.48 -30.62 -3.90
CA VAL A 213 -2.53 -31.71 -3.66
C VAL A 213 -1.16 -31.15 -3.33
N ASP A 214 -0.27 -31.95 -2.76
CA ASP A 214 1.13 -31.55 -2.58
C ASP A 214 1.74 -31.19 -3.94
N VAL A 215 2.45 -30.06 -4.01
CA VAL A 215 3.13 -29.60 -5.21
C VAL A 215 4.62 -29.35 -4.97
N ASP A 216 5.39 -29.45 -6.03
CA ASP A 216 6.75 -28.91 -6.09
C ASP A 216 6.71 -27.57 -6.86
N VAL A 217 7.28 -26.53 -6.26
CA VAL A 217 7.47 -25.22 -6.87
C VAL A 217 8.94 -25.09 -7.25
N LYS A 218 9.22 -24.99 -8.55
CA LYS A 218 10.57 -24.80 -9.08
C LYS A 218 10.79 -23.33 -9.45
N ILE A 219 11.89 -22.78 -8.97
CA ILE A 219 12.33 -21.42 -9.23
C ILE A 219 13.63 -21.46 -10.02
N ASN A 220 13.65 -20.75 -11.15
CA ASN A 220 14.84 -20.52 -11.96
C ASN A 220 15.08 -19.02 -12.11
N ARG A 221 16.28 -18.65 -12.56
CA ARG A 221 16.60 -17.27 -12.93
C ARG A 221 16.50 -17.05 -14.43
N ARG A 222 15.89 -15.93 -14.78
CA ARG A 222 15.76 -15.44 -16.16
C ARG A 222 17.06 -14.81 -16.64
N ASP A 223 17.82 -14.19 -15.74
CA ASP A 223 19.10 -13.53 -16.06
C ASP A 223 20.28 -14.50 -16.22
N GLY A 224 20.06 -15.80 -16.06
CA GLY A 224 21.08 -16.85 -16.22
C GLY A 224 22.09 -16.95 -15.07
N VAL A 225 21.96 -16.11 -14.03
CA VAL A 225 22.80 -16.22 -12.83
C VAL A 225 22.35 -17.46 -12.03
N SER A 226 23.29 -18.11 -11.33
CA SER A 226 22.98 -19.25 -10.48
C SER A 226 22.22 -18.82 -9.23
N LEU A 227 21.20 -19.60 -8.83
CA LEU A 227 20.51 -19.42 -7.53
C LEU A 227 21.30 -19.98 -6.34
N GLY A 228 22.43 -20.66 -6.60
CA GLY A 228 23.13 -21.43 -5.58
C GLY A 228 22.41 -22.73 -5.21
N GLY A 229 22.81 -23.33 -4.09
CA GLY A 229 22.16 -24.52 -3.52
C GLY A 229 21.07 -24.16 -2.49
N PRO A 230 20.39 -25.16 -1.90
CA PRO A 230 19.32 -24.93 -0.92
C PRO A 230 19.74 -24.13 0.32
N SER A 231 21.03 -24.21 0.70
CA SER A 231 21.59 -23.42 1.81
C SER A 231 21.67 -21.90 1.51
N ASN A 232 21.49 -21.50 0.25
CA ASN A 232 21.41 -20.11 -0.17
C ASN A 232 20.01 -19.50 0.00
N VAL A 233 19.03 -20.31 0.42
CA VAL A 233 17.62 -19.94 0.40
C VAL A 233 17.08 -19.83 1.82
N VAL A 234 16.43 -18.71 2.12
CA VAL A 234 15.58 -18.54 3.30
C VAL A 234 14.13 -18.42 2.82
N ILE A 235 13.21 -19.13 3.47
CA ILE A 235 11.79 -18.98 3.23
C ILE A 235 11.17 -18.30 4.46
N ARG A 236 10.47 -17.19 4.24
CA ARG A 236 9.75 -16.47 5.30
C ARG A 236 8.24 -16.55 5.12
N PRO A 237 7.44 -16.75 6.17
CA PRO A 237 7.85 -16.80 7.57
C PRO A 237 8.60 -18.09 7.93
N THR A 238 9.70 -17.95 8.67
CA THR A 238 10.58 -19.05 9.10
C THR A 238 9.92 -19.99 10.10
N SER A 239 8.79 -19.57 10.69
CA SER A 239 7.92 -20.43 11.51
C SER A 239 7.30 -21.59 10.72
N ILE A 240 7.29 -21.52 9.38
CA ILE A 240 6.84 -22.59 8.50
C ILE A 240 8.04 -23.11 7.71
N THR A 241 8.38 -24.38 7.89
CA THR A 241 9.52 -25.01 7.22
C THR A 241 9.08 -25.76 5.97
N TYR A 242 9.90 -25.70 4.93
CA TYR A 242 9.68 -26.40 3.67
C TYR A 242 10.91 -27.24 3.32
N SER A 243 10.70 -28.35 2.60
CA SER A 243 11.81 -29.09 2.02
C SER A 243 12.29 -28.38 0.76
N ILE A 244 13.59 -28.09 0.70
CA ILE A 244 14.23 -27.38 -0.41
C ILE A 244 15.31 -28.28 -1.03
N SER A 245 15.33 -28.39 -2.35
CA SER A 245 16.31 -29.15 -3.12
C SER A 245 16.73 -28.42 -4.38
N SER A 246 17.79 -28.89 -5.04
CA SER A 246 18.23 -28.37 -6.34
C SER A 246 17.79 -29.28 -7.47
N SER A 247 17.36 -28.67 -8.57
CA SER A 247 17.13 -29.33 -9.86
C SER A 247 18.42 -29.43 -10.68
N SER A 248 18.45 -30.35 -11.66
CA SER A 248 19.64 -30.61 -12.49
C SER A 248 20.10 -29.43 -13.34
N ASP A 249 19.19 -28.49 -13.65
CA ASP A 249 19.44 -27.25 -14.37
C ASP A 249 19.75 -26.06 -13.44
N GLY A 250 20.02 -26.32 -12.15
CA GLY A 250 20.44 -25.28 -11.19
C GLY A 250 19.30 -24.47 -10.59
N GLY A 251 18.04 -24.82 -10.86
CA GLY A 251 16.88 -24.23 -10.20
C GLY A 251 16.68 -24.76 -8.78
N ILE A 252 15.94 -24.04 -7.96
CA ILE A 252 15.54 -24.44 -6.60
C ILE A 252 14.14 -25.02 -6.61
N ILE A 253 13.94 -26.18 -5.99
CA ILE A 253 12.64 -26.82 -5.83
C ILE A 253 12.23 -26.75 -4.37
N ILE A 254 11.01 -26.25 -4.12
CA ILE A 254 10.38 -26.15 -2.81
C ILE A 254 9.15 -27.06 -2.80
N ARG A 255 9.11 -28.04 -1.88
CA ARG A 255 7.92 -28.88 -1.66
C ARG A 255 6.90 -28.08 -0.85
N VAL A 256 5.71 -27.84 -1.40
CA VAL A 256 4.59 -27.18 -0.72
C VAL A 256 3.48 -28.19 -0.44
N PRO A 257 3.27 -28.60 0.83
CA PRO A 257 2.21 -29.53 1.19
C PRO A 257 0.82 -28.94 1.01
N ALA A 258 -0.16 -29.76 0.64
CA ALA A 258 -1.56 -29.37 0.57
C ALA A 258 -2.07 -28.92 1.95
N THR A 259 -2.69 -27.75 2.01
CA THR A 259 -3.37 -27.26 3.21
C THR A 259 -4.68 -26.58 2.82
N THR A 260 -5.66 -26.58 3.72
CA THR A 260 -6.94 -25.88 3.51
C THR A 260 -6.80 -24.36 3.56
N ASN A 261 -5.67 -23.86 4.08
CA ASN A 261 -5.39 -22.44 4.30
C ASN A 261 -4.47 -21.85 3.22
N GLY A 262 -3.88 -22.71 2.39
CA GLY A 262 -2.81 -22.36 1.47
C GLY A 262 -1.49 -22.04 2.15
N ALA A 263 -0.59 -21.46 1.37
CA ALA A 263 0.71 -20.97 1.82
C ALA A 263 1.05 -19.64 1.13
N LYS A 264 1.58 -18.70 1.91
CA LYS A 264 1.98 -17.36 1.46
C LYS A 264 3.34 -17.03 2.04
N PHE A 265 4.38 -17.10 1.22
CA PHE A 265 5.76 -17.00 1.69
C PHE A 265 6.67 -16.23 0.73
N SER A 266 7.69 -15.61 1.29
CA SER A 266 8.82 -15.01 0.60
C SER A 266 9.91 -16.06 0.39
N VAL A 267 10.52 -16.09 -0.79
CA VAL A 267 11.71 -16.90 -1.11
C VAL A 267 12.87 -15.96 -1.32
N GLU A 268 13.91 -16.10 -0.49
CA GLU A 268 15.00 -15.13 -0.38
C GLU A 268 16.33 -15.80 -0.64
N PHE A 269 17.10 -15.25 -1.58
CA PHE A 269 18.42 -15.76 -1.95
C PHE A 269 19.49 -14.87 -1.34
N ASN A 270 20.50 -15.44 -0.67
CA ASN A 270 21.48 -14.63 0.07
C ASN A 270 22.29 -13.69 -0.84
N ASP A 271 22.48 -14.04 -2.12
CA ASP A 271 23.15 -13.21 -3.13
C ASP A 271 22.29 -12.04 -3.65
N ASP A 272 21.01 -11.99 -3.27
CA ASP A 272 20.08 -10.92 -3.65
C ASP A 272 19.75 -9.94 -2.52
N LEU A 273 20.23 -10.21 -1.30
CA LEU A 273 19.91 -9.39 -0.13
C LEU A 273 20.55 -8.00 -0.20
N TYR A 274 19.73 -6.97 0.02
CA TYR A 274 20.16 -5.61 0.27
C TYR A 274 20.12 -5.29 1.77
N THR A 275 21.14 -4.58 2.25
CA THR A 275 21.18 -4.09 3.65
C THR A 275 20.77 -2.63 3.68
N PHE A 276 19.56 -2.35 4.15
CA PHE A 276 19.11 -0.99 4.41
C PHE A 276 19.85 -0.42 5.62
N ARG A 277 20.45 0.76 5.43
CA ARG A 277 21.16 1.50 6.45
C ARG A 277 20.55 2.88 6.60
N SER A 278 20.47 3.39 7.82
CA SER A 278 19.97 4.74 8.09
C SER A 278 20.89 5.50 9.04
N ASP A 279 20.92 6.83 8.88
CA ASP A 279 21.51 7.77 9.83
C ASP A 279 20.50 8.31 10.86
N GLY A 280 19.26 7.78 10.86
CA GLY A 280 18.15 8.22 11.69
C GLY A 280 17.27 9.29 11.03
N ASN A 281 17.61 9.77 9.84
CA ASN A 281 16.82 10.74 9.07
C ASN A 281 16.47 10.24 7.67
N GLN A 282 17.40 9.55 7.02
CA GLN A 282 17.26 9.03 5.65
C GLN A 282 17.98 7.68 5.51
N TYR A 283 17.75 6.96 4.41
CA TYR A 283 18.63 5.85 4.06
C TYR A 283 19.98 6.36 3.56
N VAL A 284 21.04 5.63 3.87
CA VAL A 284 22.42 5.92 3.45
C VAL A 284 23.04 4.69 2.80
N THR A 285 23.92 4.91 1.81
CA THR A 285 24.58 3.81 1.08
C THR A 285 25.74 3.18 1.87
N SER A 286 26.28 3.88 2.86
CA SER A 286 27.34 3.42 3.74
C SER A 286 27.27 4.13 5.10
N GLY A 287 27.93 3.57 6.13
CA GLY A 287 27.76 4.05 7.50
C GLY A 287 26.36 3.75 8.06
N GLY A 288 25.94 4.51 9.06
CA GLY A 288 24.63 4.37 9.68
C GLY A 288 24.37 3.02 10.37
N ASP A 289 23.20 2.91 10.97
CA ASP A 289 22.70 1.70 11.61
C ASP A 289 21.97 0.82 10.59
N VAL A 290 22.06 -0.50 10.74
CA VAL A 290 21.33 -1.45 9.90
C VAL A 290 19.87 -1.52 10.37
N VAL A 291 18.94 -1.18 9.49
CA VAL A 291 17.51 -1.09 9.82
C VAL A 291 16.67 -2.15 9.12
N GLY A 292 17.23 -2.86 8.15
CA GLY A 292 16.56 -3.98 7.46
C GLY A 292 17.53 -4.73 6.55
N ILE A 293 17.28 -6.03 6.36
CA ILE A 293 18.00 -6.87 5.39
C ILE A 293 16.95 -7.69 4.66
N GLU A 294 16.72 -7.37 3.39
CA GLU A 294 15.65 -7.97 2.59
C GLU A 294 16.09 -8.11 1.13
N PRO A 295 15.43 -8.97 0.32
CA PRO A 295 15.75 -9.11 -1.09
C PRO A 295 15.67 -7.79 -1.86
N THR A 296 16.65 -7.53 -2.72
CA THR A 296 16.56 -6.46 -3.73
C THR A 296 15.42 -6.76 -4.70
N ASN A 297 15.28 -8.02 -5.09
CA ASN A 297 14.27 -8.53 -5.99
C ASN A 297 13.46 -9.56 -5.22
N ALA A 298 12.45 -9.13 -4.49
CA ALA A 298 11.63 -10.04 -3.69
C ALA A 298 10.88 -11.02 -4.60
N LEU A 299 10.73 -12.27 -4.16
CA LEU A 299 9.92 -13.29 -4.82
C LEU A 299 8.93 -13.90 -3.82
N LEU A 300 7.64 -13.59 -4.00
CA LEU A 300 6.56 -14.14 -3.21
C LEU A 300 5.88 -15.31 -3.94
N ILE A 301 5.54 -16.35 -3.20
CA ILE A 301 4.74 -17.48 -3.68
C ILE A 301 3.42 -17.52 -2.92
N PHE A 302 2.32 -17.48 -3.67
CA PHE A 302 0.96 -17.61 -3.15
C PHE A 302 0.36 -18.92 -3.67
N ALA A 303 0.51 -19.99 -2.88
CA ALA A 303 -0.13 -21.28 -3.13
C ALA A 303 -1.52 -21.25 -2.48
N SER A 304 -2.53 -20.83 -3.25
CA SER A 304 -3.91 -20.65 -2.76
C SER A 304 -4.70 -21.95 -2.82
N PRO A 305 -5.52 -22.28 -1.82
CA PRO A 305 -6.55 -23.30 -2.03
C PRO A 305 -7.54 -22.79 -3.08
N PHE A 306 -8.26 -23.68 -3.77
CA PHE A 306 -9.34 -23.26 -4.66
C PHE A 306 -10.41 -22.46 -3.89
N ILE A 307 -11.04 -21.49 -4.58
CA ILE A 307 -12.10 -20.68 -3.98
C ILE A 307 -13.26 -21.59 -3.52
N PRO A 308 -13.74 -21.45 -2.26
CA PRO A 308 -14.89 -22.20 -1.77
C PRO A 308 -16.12 -22.02 -2.67
N ALA A 309 -16.90 -23.07 -2.88
CA ALA A 309 -18.06 -23.03 -3.79
C ALA A 309 -19.09 -21.94 -3.43
N ASN A 310 -19.27 -21.62 -2.14
CA ASN A 310 -20.15 -20.55 -1.67
C ASN A 310 -19.55 -19.13 -1.85
N MET A 311 -18.30 -19.03 -2.28
CA MET A 311 -17.61 -17.79 -2.64
C MET A 311 -17.38 -17.69 -4.16
N MET A 312 -18.01 -18.58 -4.94
CA MET A 312 -18.14 -18.47 -6.40
C MET A 312 -19.53 -17.92 -6.74
N PRO A 313 -19.65 -16.82 -7.51
CA PRO A 313 -20.96 -16.28 -7.85
C PRO A 313 -21.73 -17.21 -8.79
N PRO A 314 -23.06 -17.38 -8.62
CA PRO A 314 -23.91 -18.16 -9.51
C PRO A 314 -24.20 -17.40 -10.81
N MET A 315 -23.21 -17.37 -11.70
CA MET A 315 -23.25 -16.57 -12.93
C MET A 315 -24.17 -17.15 -14.01
N ASN A 316 -24.96 -16.29 -14.66
CA ASN A 316 -25.70 -16.56 -15.89
C ASN A 316 -25.83 -15.28 -16.73
N ALA A 317 -26.37 -15.42 -17.95
CA ALA A 317 -26.47 -14.31 -18.90
C ALA A 317 -27.36 -13.14 -18.42
N GLN A 318 -28.28 -13.40 -17.49
CA GLN A 318 -29.25 -12.41 -16.99
C GLN A 318 -28.70 -11.59 -15.82
N ASN A 319 -27.92 -12.21 -14.92
CA ASN A 319 -27.45 -11.57 -13.69
C ASN A 319 -25.98 -11.13 -13.73
N THR A 320 -25.24 -11.49 -14.79
CA THR A 320 -23.79 -11.28 -14.85
C THR A 320 -23.39 -10.38 -16.01
N LYS A 321 -22.67 -9.30 -15.69
CA LYS A 321 -21.89 -8.56 -16.67
C LYS A 321 -20.51 -9.19 -16.76
N GLN A 322 -20.31 -9.99 -17.79
CA GLN A 322 -18.99 -10.48 -18.17
C GLN A 322 -18.23 -9.39 -18.92
N MET A 323 -17.04 -9.06 -18.44
CA MET A 323 -16.15 -8.08 -19.06
C MET A 323 -15.34 -8.70 -20.19
N THR A 324 -14.99 -7.89 -21.18
CA THR A 324 -14.10 -8.27 -22.28
C THR A 324 -12.69 -7.74 -21.98
N PRO A 325 -11.62 -8.57 -22.05
CA PRO A 325 -10.25 -8.07 -21.91
C PRO A 325 -9.96 -6.91 -22.85
N GLY A 326 -9.34 -5.85 -22.33
CA GLY A 326 -9.10 -4.62 -23.07
C GLY A 326 -9.36 -3.33 -22.27
N PRO A 327 -9.49 -2.19 -22.96
CA PRO A 327 -9.81 -0.92 -22.31
C PRO A 327 -11.20 -0.99 -21.67
N ILE A 328 -11.30 -0.54 -20.42
CA ILE A 328 -12.55 -0.29 -19.71
C ILE A 328 -12.92 1.17 -19.93
N ASN A 329 -13.97 1.41 -20.70
CA ASN A 329 -14.57 2.72 -20.89
C ASN A 329 -15.67 2.96 -19.85
N VAL A 330 -16.02 4.22 -19.61
CA VAL A 330 -17.04 4.59 -18.61
C VAL A 330 -18.37 3.95 -18.97
N GLY A 331 -18.94 3.18 -18.03
CA GLY A 331 -20.21 2.47 -18.21
C GLY A 331 -20.09 1.03 -18.72
N ASP A 332 -18.90 0.59 -19.16
CA ASP A 332 -18.71 -0.78 -19.66
C ASP A 332 -19.02 -1.85 -18.60
N TRP A 333 -18.89 -1.53 -17.31
CA TRP A 333 -19.21 -2.44 -16.21
C TRP A 333 -20.72 -2.64 -15.97
N GLY A 334 -21.58 -1.86 -16.63
CA GLY A 334 -23.03 -2.05 -16.60
C GLY A 334 -23.66 -1.95 -15.20
N SER A 335 -24.81 -2.62 -15.04
CA SER A 335 -25.64 -2.60 -13.81
C SER A 335 -26.19 -3.98 -13.43
N SER A 336 -25.49 -5.04 -13.85
CA SER A 336 -25.80 -6.42 -13.47
C SER A 336 -25.44 -6.68 -12.01
N GLU A 337 -26.03 -7.70 -11.40
CA GLU A 337 -25.77 -8.09 -10.01
C GLU A 337 -24.31 -8.50 -9.77
N ILE A 338 -23.74 -9.22 -10.74
CA ILE A 338 -22.37 -9.71 -10.72
C ILE A 338 -21.58 -9.02 -11.83
N LEU A 339 -20.42 -8.48 -11.49
CA LEU A 339 -19.39 -8.04 -12.43
C LEU A 339 -18.27 -9.09 -12.47
N TYR A 340 -18.12 -9.75 -13.61
CA TYR A 340 -17.17 -10.84 -13.80
C TYR A 340 -16.04 -10.45 -14.74
N PHE A 341 -14.81 -10.56 -14.25
CA PHE A 341 -13.59 -10.44 -15.05
C PHE A 341 -13.02 -11.83 -15.33
N PRO A 342 -13.23 -12.40 -16.54
CA PRO A 342 -12.54 -13.63 -16.96
C PRO A 342 -11.03 -13.40 -17.11
N PRO A 343 -10.22 -14.45 -17.33
CA PRO A 343 -8.78 -14.31 -17.55
C PRO A 343 -8.46 -13.32 -18.69
N GLY A 344 -7.50 -12.43 -18.46
CA GLY A 344 -7.15 -11.36 -19.38
C GLY A 344 -6.73 -10.07 -18.68
N VAL A 345 -6.35 -9.06 -19.47
CA VAL A 345 -5.86 -7.77 -18.98
C VAL A 345 -6.90 -6.69 -19.25
N TYR A 346 -7.17 -5.86 -18.26
CA TYR A 346 -8.16 -4.79 -18.32
C TYR A 346 -7.57 -3.50 -17.75
N TRP A 347 -7.94 -2.34 -18.29
CA TRP A 347 -7.46 -1.07 -17.75
C TRP A 347 -8.48 0.06 -17.89
N MET A 348 -8.60 0.91 -16.87
CA MET A 348 -9.36 2.16 -16.98
C MET A 348 -8.77 3.02 -18.10
N ASN A 349 -9.57 3.30 -19.13
CA ASN A 349 -9.10 3.89 -20.37
C ASN A 349 -9.67 5.29 -20.65
N GLN A 350 -10.58 5.78 -19.81
CA GLN A 350 -11.22 7.08 -20.01
C GLN A 350 -11.17 7.97 -18.77
N ASP A 351 -11.34 9.27 -18.95
CA ASP A 351 -11.85 10.17 -17.91
C ASP A 351 -13.38 10.08 -17.82
N TRP A 352 -14.00 10.76 -16.85
CA TRP A 352 -15.47 10.76 -16.67
C TRP A 352 -16.25 11.42 -17.83
N THR A 353 -15.57 12.11 -18.75
CA THR A 353 -16.18 12.72 -19.94
C THR A 353 -16.03 11.85 -21.20
N GLY A 354 -15.37 10.70 -21.09
CA GLY A 354 -15.18 9.74 -22.17
C GLY A 354 -13.89 9.95 -22.99
N ASN A 355 -13.01 10.89 -22.63
CA ASN A 355 -11.74 11.05 -23.34
C ASN A 355 -10.76 9.95 -22.92
N GLN A 356 -9.96 9.45 -23.87
CA GLN A 356 -8.98 8.40 -23.59
C GLN A 356 -7.88 8.88 -22.64
N LYS A 357 -7.95 8.46 -21.38
CA LYS A 357 -7.06 8.88 -20.29
C LYS A 357 -6.87 7.75 -19.28
N LEU A 358 -5.62 7.39 -19.01
CA LEU A 358 -5.27 6.43 -17.96
C LEU A 358 -5.30 7.10 -16.58
N GLY A 359 -5.67 6.33 -15.56
CA GLY A 359 -5.59 6.77 -14.16
C GLY A 359 -6.56 7.91 -13.79
N GLN A 360 -7.58 8.18 -14.62
CA GLN A 360 -8.55 9.28 -14.42
C GLN A 360 -10.00 8.81 -14.22
N THR A 361 -10.21 7.51 -14.02
CA THR A 361 -11.48 6.89 -13.61
C THR A 361 -11.21 5.69 -12.72
N HIS A 362 -12.26 5.17 -12.07
CA HIS A 362 -12.30 3.86 -11.42
C HIS A 362 -13.70 3.27 -11.59
N LEU A 363 -13.91 2.02 -11.17
CA LEU A 363 -15.19 1.33 -11.30
C LEU A 363 -16.17 1.82 -10.23
N LYS A 364 -17.01 2.80 -10.57
CA LYS A 364 -18.16 3.20 -9.75
C LYS A 364 -19.36 2.32 -10.06
N LEU A 365 -19.59 1.34 -9.22
CA LEU A 365 -20.57 0.29 -9.46
C LEU A 365 -22.00 0.81 -9.28
N ASP A 366 -22.91 0.30 -10.11
CA ASP A 366 -24.35 0.48 -9.91
C ASP A 366 -24.80 -0.17 -8.60
N SER A 367 -25.84 0.38 -7.96
CA SER A 367 -26.39 -0.14 -6.70
C SER A 367 -26.85 -1.60 -6.77
N LYS A 368 -27.15 -2.11 -7.97
CA LYS A 368 -27.47 -3.52 -8.21
C LYS A 368 -26.25 -4.42 -8.14
N THR A 369 -25.07 -3.92 -8.49
CA THR A 369 -23.84 -4.71 -8.54
C THR A 369 -23.29 -4.89 -7.13
N TYR A 370 -23.46 -6.09 -6.57
CA TYR A 370 -23.00 -6.43 -5.23
C TYR A 370 -21.84 -7.43 -5.23
N TRP A 371 -21.52 -8.05 -6.37
CA TRP A 371 -20.45 -9.04 -6.45
C TRP A 371 -19.47 -8.72 -7.57
N VAL A 372 -18.19 -8.50 -7.24
CA VAL A 372 -17.10 -8.45 -8.22
C VAL A 372 -16.26 -9.72 -8.11
N HIS A 373 -16.09 -10.43 -9.22
CA HIS A 373 -15.33 -11.68 -9.28
C HIS A 373 -14.20 -11.59 -10.31
N PHE A 374 -12.98 -11.84 -9.87
CA PHE A 374 -11.77 -11.82 -10.69
C PHE A 374 -11.27 -13.26 -10.87
N ALA A 375 -11.41 -13.81 -12.08
CA ALA A 375 -10.90 -15.15 -12.36
C ALA A 375 -9.39 -15.26 -12.10
N PRO A 376 -8.87 -16.45 -11.78
CA PRO A 376 -7.44 -16.73 -11.86
C PRO A 376 -6.90 -16.30 -13.24
N GLY A 377 -5.87 -15.45 -13.27
CA GLY A 377 -5.35 -14.87 -14.51
C GLY A 377 -6.09 -13.63 -15.04
N ALA A 378 -7.06 -13.07 -14.32
CA ALA A 378 -7.52 -11.70 -14.56
C ALA A 378 -6.53 -10.67 -13.97
N TYR A 379 -6.22 -9.61 -14.71
CA TYR A 379 -5.39 -8.49 -14.24
C TYR A 379 -6.08 -7.17 -14.59
N VAL A 380 -6.67 -6.52 -13.59
CA VAL A 380 -7.49 -5.31 -13.76
C VAL A 380 -6.75 -4.10 -13.21
N LYS A 381 -6.36 -3.16 -14.08
CA LYS A 381 -5.73 -1.89 -13.70
C LYS A 381 -6.81 -0.86 -13.41
N GLY A 382 -7.18 -0.73 -12.14
CA GLY A 382 -8.28 0.12 -11.68
C GLY A 382 -8.49 0.01 -10.17
N ALA A 383 -9.63 0.53 -9.71
CA ALA A 383 -10.11 0.43 -8.34
C ALA A 383 -11.64 0.24 -8.35
N VAL A 384 -12.21 -0.24 -7.25
CA VAL A 384 -13.64 -0.58 -7.13
C VAL A 384 -14.32 0.27 -6.05
N GLU A 385 -15.41 0.95 -6.42
CA GLU A 385 -16.30 1.67 -5.51
C GLU A 385 -17.71 1.03 -5.56
N TYR A 386 -18.14 0.42 -4.46
CA TYR A 386 -19.48 -0.15 -4.29
C TYR A 386 -20.51 0.92 -3.91
N SER A 387 -21.78 0.67 -4.27
CA SER A 387 -22.91 1.53 -3.89
C SER A 387 -24.16 0.76 -3.45
N THR A 388 -24.08 -0.57 -3.36
CA THR A 388 -25.21 -1.44 -3.05
C THR A 388 -25.67 -1.32 -1.60
N GLY A 389 -26.96 -1.55 -1.36
CA GLY A 389 -27.51 -1.69 0.00
C GLY A 389 -27.41 -3.10 0.58
N SER A 390 -26.92 -4.07 -0.20
CA SER A 390 -26.83 -5.48 0.20
C SER A 390 -25.46 -5.84 0.77
N ASN A 391 -25.31 -7.06 1.29
CA ASN A 391 -23.97 -7.66 1.43
C ASN A 391 -23.27 -7.66 0.08
N PHE A 392 -21.96 -7.46 0.09
CA PHE A 392 -21.18 -7.30 -1.13
C PHE A 392 -19.88 -8.09 -1.09
N TYR A 393 -19.32 -8.39 -2.26
CA TYR A 393 -18.31 -9.43 -2.42
C TYR A 393 -17.22 -9.01 -3.40
N ALA A 394 -15.96 -9.27 -3.01
CA ALA A 394 -14.79 -9.25 -3.88
C ALA A 394 -14.14 -10.65 -3.80
N THR A 395 -14.16 -11.42 -4.90
CA THR A 395 -13.73 -12.83 -4.84
C THR A 395 -12.90 -13.23 -6.04
N GLY A 396 -12.20 -14.36 -5.93
CA GLY A 396 -11.41 -14.95 -7.00
C GLY A 396 -9.93 -14.57 -6.93
N HIS A 397 -9.09 -15.32 -7.64
CA HIS A 397 -7.63 -15.21 -7.60
C HIS A 397 -7.04 -14.32 -8.70
N GLY A 398 -7.79 -13.33 -9.17
CA GLY A 398 -7.26 -12.28 -10.04
C GLY A 398 -6.58 -11.14 -9.27
N VAL A 399 -6.03 -10.20 -10.04
CA VAL A 399 -5.28 -9.04 -9.52
C VAL A 399 -6.05 -7.74 -9.81
N LEU A 400 -6.15 -6.87 -8.80
CA LEU A 400 -6.59 -5.48 -8.93
C LEU A 400 -5.38 -4.54 -8.70
N SER A 401 -4.96 -3.82 -9.74
CA SER A 401 -3.75 -3.00 -9.73
C SER A 401 -4.05 -1.51 -9.77
N GLY A 402 -3.45 -0.75 -8.86
CA GLY A 402 -3.49 0.71 -8.84
C GLY A 402 -2.39 1.38 -9.67
N GLU A 403 -1.64 0.63 -10.49
CA GLU A 403 -0.39 1.08 -11.11
C GLU A 403 -0.47 2.33 -12.00
N HIS A 404 -1.67 2.68 -12.48
CA HIS A 404 -1.93 3.86 -13.31
C HIS A 404 -2.25 5.13 -12.50
N TYR A 405 -2.51 5.02 -11.21
CA TYR A 405 -2.85 6.16 -10.34
C TYR A 405 -1.59 6.75 -9.71
N VAL A 406 -1.50 8.08 -9.65
CA VAL A 406 -0.43 8.77 -8.92
C VAL A 406 -0.63 8.64 -7.40
N TYR A 407 0.43 8.89 -6.62
CA TYR A 407 0.35 8.94 -5.16
C TYR A 407 -0.81 9.84 -4.70
N GLN A 408 -1.63 9.40 -3.74
CA GLN A 408 -2.80 10.12 -3.21
C GLN A 408 -3.87 10.51 -4.25
N ALA A 409 -3.89 9.87 -5.42
CA ALA A 409 -4.80 10.18 -6.52
C ALA A 409 -6.22 10.50 -6.04
N ASN A 410 -6.67 11.73 -6.27
CA ASN A 410 -7.92 12.24 -5.74
C ASN A 410 -9.00 12.39 -6.83
N PRO A 411 -10.04 11.54 -6.85
CA PRO A 411 -11.12 11.59 -7.81
C PRO A 411 -11.89 12.92 -7.89
N GLN A 412 -11.84 13.77 -6.84
CA GLN A 412 -12.47 15.10 -6.84
C GLN A 412 -11.62 16.15 -7.58
N THR A 413 -10.34 15.86 -7.79
CA THR A 413 -9.40 16.74 -8.48
C THR A 413 -8.75 15.99 -9.64
N TYR A 414 -9.57 15.33 -10.46
CA TYR A 414 -9.12 14.62 -11.67
C TYR A 414 -7.99 13.61 -11.43
N TYR A 415 -8.00 12.96 -10.25
CA TYR A 415 -7.02 11.96 -9.83
C TYR A 415 -5.59 12.50 -9.68
N GLN A 416 -5.42 13.80 -9.47
CA GLN A 416 -4.13 14.40 -9.11
C GLN A 416 -3.67 13.98 -7.71
N SER A 417 -2.36 14.11 -7.46
CA SER A 417 -1.67 13.84 -6.19
C SER A 417 -1.98 14.90 -5.14
N LEU A 418 -3.25 14.95 -4.72
CA LEU A 418 -3.77 15.87 -3.72
C LEU A 418 -4.50 15.11 -2.63
N LYS A 419 -3.83 14.90 -1.49
CA LYS A 419 -4.42 14.21 -0.34
C LYS A 419 -5.81 14.74 0.02
N SER A 420 -6.75 13.82 0.13
CA SER A 420 -7.99 14.01 0.87
C SER A 420 -8.28 12.74 1.66
N ASP A 421 -8.37 12.85 2.99
CA ASP A 421 -8.70 11.71 3.84
C ASP A 421 -10.02 11.06 3.41
N GLN A 422 -10.99 11.85 2.98
CA GLN A 422 -12.30 11.36 2.52
C GLN A 422 -12.26 10.84 1.08
N TYR A 423 -11.58 11.54 0.17
CA TYR A 423 -11.78 11.33 -1.27
C TYR A 423 -10.62 10.66 -1.99
N SER A 424 -9.37 10.71 -1.51
CA SER A 424 -8.26 10.02 -2.19
C SER A 424 -8.61 8.54 -2.42
N LEU A 425 -8.26 8.03 -3.60
CA LEU A 425 -8.79 6.80 -4.15
C LEU A 425 -8.37 5.58 -3.32
N ARG A 426 -9.36 4.80 -2.86
CA ARG A 426 -9.15 3.47 -2.28
C ARG A 426 -9.16 2.41 -3.37
N MET A 427 -8.49 1.28 -3.15
CA MET A 427 -8.65 0.10 -4.02
C MET A 427 -10.06 -0.50 -3.87
N TRP A 428 -10.58 -0.48 -2.64
CA TRP A 428 -11.94 -0.90 -2.29
C TRP A 428 -12.65 0.24 -1.54
N GLY A 429 -13.61 0.89 -2.19
CA GLY A 429 -14.40 1.98 -1.63
C GLY A 429 -15.89 1.64 -1.50
N HIS A 430 -16.57 2.29 -0.56
CA HIS A 430 -18.04 2.33 -0.49
C HIS A 430 -18.43 3.62 0.23
N TYR A 431 -19.27 4.48 -0.35
CA TYR A 431 -19.57 5.80 0.23
C TYR A 431 -21.03 5.98 0.67
N SER A 432 -21.86 4.95 0.52
CA SER A 432 -23.31 5.03 0.72
C SER A 432 -23.92 3.87 1.53
N LEU A 433 -23.16 3.28 2.46
CA LEU A 433 -23.60 2.13 3.28
C LEU A 433 -24.99 2.38 3.92
N LYS A 434 -25.80 1.32 3.99
CA LYS A 434 -27.16 1.32 4.56
C LYS A 434 -27.24 0.76 5.98
N GLY A 435 -26.18 0.09 6.45
CA GLY A 435 -26.18 -0.65 7.72
C GLY A 435 -26.61 -2.11 7.54
N GLY A 436 -26.27 -2.97 8.49
CA GLY A 436 -26.50 -4.40 8.46
C GLY A 436 -25.75 -5.15 7.36
N GLN A 437 -24.67 -4.56 6.82
CA GLN A 437 -23.96 -5.10 5.67
C GLN A 437 -22.71 -5.88 6.09
N THR A 438 -22.34 -6.86 5.28
CA THR A 438 -21.07 -7.59 5.35
C THR A 438 -20.36 -7.52 4.00
N TRP A 439 -19.08 -7.18 4.03
CA TRP A 439 -18.19 -7.37 2.88
C TRP A 439 -17.46 -8.71 2.98
N TYR A 440 -17.57 -9.53 1.95
CA TYR A 440 -16.83 -10.79 1.81
C TYR A 440 -15.69 -10.60 0.81
N CYS A 441 -14.45 -10.75 1.26
CA CYS A 441 -13.26 -10.65 0.42
C CYS A 441 -12.47 -11.97 0.47
N VAL A 442 -12.53 -12.77 -0.60
CA VAL A 442 -11.93 -14.12 -0.61
C VAL A 442 -11.11 -14.35 -1.87
N GLY A 443 -9.78 -14.29 -1.75
CA GLY A 443 -8.85 -14.60 -2.84
C GLY A 443 -8.07 -13.44 -3.48
N PRO A 444 -8.65 -12.22 -3.69
CA PRO A 444 -8.00 -11.20 -4.52
C PRO A 444 -6.59 -10.82 -4.07
N THR A 445 -5.78 -10.45 -5.05
CA THR A 445 -4.52 -9.74 -4.82
C THR A 445 -4.68 -8.28 -5.24
N ILE A 446 -4.41 -7.32 -4.35
CA ILE A 446 -4.20 -5.93 -4.76
C ILE A 446 -2.71 -5.64 -4.94
N THR A 447 -2.38 -4.76 -5.90
CA THR A 447 -1.00 -4.29 -6.08
C THR A 447 -0.95 -2.79 -6.40
N ALA A 448 0.15 -2.13 -6.02
CA ALA A 448 0.41 -0.72 -6.26
C ALA A 448 -0.75 0.24 -5.83
N PRO A 449 -1.31 0.11 -4.61
CA PRO A 449 -2.36 1.01 -4.15
C PRO A 449 -1.83 2.47 -4.05
N PRO A 450 -2.55 3.49 -4.55
CA PRO A 450 -2.09 4.89 -4.53
C PRO A 450 -2.26 5.59 -3.17
N PHE A 451 -3.05 5.00 -2.26
CA PHE A 451 -3.47 5.57 -0.99
C PHE A 451 -3.92 4.44 -0.05
N ASN A 452 -4.71 4.75 0.99
CA ASN A 452 -5.37 3.76 1.84
C ASN A 452 -6.10 2.72 1.00
N THR A 453 -6.03 1.45 1.39
CA THR A 453 -6.44 0.36 0.51
C THR A 453 -7.94 0.09 0.55
N MET A 454 -8.58 0.22 1.71
CA MET A 454 -10.00 -0.02 1.86
C MET A 454 -10.63 0.86 2.94
N ASP A 455 -11.69 1.56 2.57
CA ASP A 455 -12.59 2.27 3.48
C ASP A 455 -14.04 2.23 2.96
N PHE A 456 -14.97 1.97 3.89
CA PHE A 456 -16.41 2.01 3.72
C PHE A 456 -17.05 3.04 4.66
N TYR A 457 -17.86 3.92 4.08
CA TYR A 457 -18.51 5.05 4.72
C TYR A 457 -20.03 5.01 4.53
N GLY A 458 -20.73 5.74 5.42
CA GLY A 458 -22.19 5.93 5.39
C GLY A 458 -22.89 5.33 6.61
N SER A 459 -22.35 4.25 7.19
CA SER A 459 -22.86 3.62 8.40
C SER A 459 -21.73 2.91 9.16
N ASN A 460 -21.85 2.83 10.49
CA ASN A 460 -20.94 2.05 11.34
C ASN A 460 -21.35 0.58 11.47
N ASP A 461 -22.55 0.23 10.98
CA ASP A 461 -23.08 -1.14 11.01
C ASP A 461 -22.63 -1.91 9.74
N ILE A 462 -21.34 -2.25 9.74
CA ILE A 462 -20.64 -2.97 8.69
C ILE A 462 -19.68 -3.96 9.35
N THR A 463 -19.51 -5.14 8.74
CA THR A 463 -18.49 -6.12 9.14
C THR A 463 -17.79 -6.70 7.92
N THR A 464 -16.64 -7.35 8.10
CA THR A 464 -15.89 -7.96 7.00
C THR A 464 -15.54 -9.42 7.28
N ARG A 465 -15.50 -10.21 6.22
CA ARG A 465 -15.01 -11.59 6.20
C ARG A 465 -13.91 -11.65 5.13
N VAL A 466 -12.66 -11.59 5.56
CA VAL A 466 -11.51 -11.47 4.66
C VAL A 466 -10.64 -12.71 4.79
N SER A 467 -10.40 -13.42 3.68
CA SER A 467 -9.54 -14.59 3.69
C SER A 467 -8.78 -14.79 2.39
N ASP A 468 -7.63 -15.44 2.45
CA ASP A 468 -6.77 -15.66 1.29
C ASP A 468 -6.51 -14.39 0.46
N TYR A 469 -6.39 -13.25 1.14
CA TYR A 469 -6.27 -11.92 0.54
C TYR A 469 -4.83 -11.43 0.61
N LYS A 470 -4.36 -10.78 -0.46
CA LYS A 470 -2.96 -10.35 -0.58
C LYS A 470 -2.87 -8.88 -1.00
N GLN A 471 -1.85 -8.20 -0.48
CA GLN A 471 -1.44 -6.86 -0.88
C GLN A 471 0.05 -6.87 -1.20
N THR A 472 0.43 -6.46 -2.40
CA THR A 472 1.82 -6.38 -2.89
C THR A 472 2.14 -4.99 -3.44
N GLY A 473 3.42 -4.68 -3.65
CA GLY A 473 3.82 -3.45 -4.36
C GLY A 473 3.41 -2.12 -3.70
N ALA A 474 3.00 -2.13 -2.43
CA ALA A 474 2.59 -0.97 -1.65
C ALA A 474 3.80 -0.14 -1.14
N PHE A 475 4.53 0.47 -2.06
CA PHE A 475 5.74 1.23 -1.72
C PHE A 475 5.46 2.65 -1.21
N TRP A 476 4.37 3.28 -1.66
CA TRP A 476 4.01 4.64 -1.23
C TRP A 476 3.59 4.68 0.24
N PHE A 477 3.83 5.80 0.92
CA PHE A 477 3.18 6.09 2.20
C PHE A 477 1.65 5.95 2.12
N GLN A 478 0.99 5.82 3.28
CA GLN A 478 -0.47 5.73 3.39
C GLN A 478 -1.10 4.48 2.78
N THR A 479 -0.29 3.52 2.34
CA THR A 479 -0.74 2.22 1.81
C THR A 479 -0.99 1.23 2.94
N ASP A 480 -1.96 1.57 3.78
CA ASP A 480 -2.39 0.78 4.93
C ASP A 480 -3.03 -0.56 4.54
N GLY A 481 -3.17 -1.45 5.52
CA GLY A 481 -4.04 -2.61 5.37
C GLY A 481 -5.53 -2.23 5.39
N PRO A 482 -6.43 -3.14 4.99
CA PRO A 482 -7.87 -2.89 5.03
C PRO A 482 -8.37 -2.54 6.44
N ALA A 483 -9.39 -1.68 6.54
CA ALA A 483 -10.10 -1.49 7.81
C ALA A 483 -10.70 -2.81 8.34
N VAL A 484 -10.53 -3.06 9.64
CA VAL A 484 -11.11 -4.24 10.31
C VAL A 484 -12.29 -3.84 11.19
N TYR A 485 -13.45 -3.68 10.56
CA TYR A 485 -14.72 -3.24 11.14
C TYR A 485 -15.24 -4.12 12.30
N PRO A 486 -16.29 -3.71 13.03
CA PRO A 486 -16.82 -4.49 14.15
C PRO A 486 -17.09 -5.95 13.79
N ASN A 487 -16.68 -6.87 14.67
CA ASN A 487 -16.88 -8.32 14.51
C ASN A 487 -16.28 -8.92 13.23
N SER A 488 -15.31 -8.23 12.61
CA SER A 488 -14.63 -8.74 11.43
C SER A 488 -13.83 -10.00 11.72
N VAL A 489 -13.79 -10.91 10.74
CA VAL A 489 -12.95 -12.10 10.78
C VAL A 489 -12.01 -12.05 9.59
N VAL A 490 -10.71 -12.05 9.87
CA VAL A 490 -9.63 -12.00 8.88
C VAL A 490 -8.72 -13.20 9.07
N HIS A 491 -8.41 -13.93 8.01
CA HIS A 491 -7.43 -15.01 8.13
C HIS A 491 -6.67 -15.34 6.85
N ASP A 492 -5.46 -15.89 7.01
CA ASP A 492 -4.64 -16.35 5.89
C ASP A 492 -4.31 -15.22 4.90
N ILE A 493 -3.74 -14.12 5.41
CA ILE A 493 -3.45 -12.91 4.63
C ILE A 493 -1.94 -12.69 4.44
N PHE A 494 -1.58 -11.96 3.39
CA PHE A 494 -0.23 -11.42 3.20
C PHE A 494 -0.28 -9.93 2.86
N TYR A 495 0.34 -9.07 3.67
CA TYR A 495 0.36 -7.62 3.44
C TYR A 495 1.79 -7.07 3.29
N HIS A 496 2.09 -6.51 2.12
CA HIS A 496 3.13 -5.49 1.99
C HIS A 496 2.51 -4.12 2.26
N VAL A 497 3.06 -3.33 3.20
CA VAL A 497 2.49 -2.04 3.61
C VAL A 497 3.58 -1.01 3.90
N ASN A 498 3.28 0.26 3.63
CA ASN A 498 4.08 1.40 4.09
C ASN A 498 3.23 2.39 4.89
N ASP A 499 2.32 1.84 5.69
CA ASP A 499 1.48 2.52 6.68
C ASP A 499 0.87 1.46 7.63
N ASP A 500 -0.08 1.82 8.49
CA ASP A 500 -0.75 0.94 9.45
C ASP A 500 -1.14 -0.43 8.85
N ALA A 501 -0.57 -1.54 9.32
CA ALA A 501 -0.86 -2.85 8.72
C ALA A 501 -2.21 -3.43 9.19
N ILE A 502 -2.49 -3.32 10.49
CA ILE A 502 -3.67 -3.86 11.18
C ILE A 502 -4.28 -2.76 12.05
N LYS A 503 -5.40 -2.20 11.61
CA LYS A 503 -6.10 -1.08 12.27
C LYS A 503 -7.16 -1.56 13.27
N THR A 504 -6.78 -1.89 14.49
CA THR A 504 -7.68 -2.46 15.51
C THR A 504 -8.58 -1.40 16.15
N TYR A 505 -9.49 -0.84 15.36
CA TYR A 505 -10.31 0.32 15.75
C TYR A 505 -11.67 -0.06 16.30
N TYR A 506 -12.04 -1.34 16.25
CA TYR A 506 -13.39 -1.83 16.51
C TYR A 506 -13.36 -3.12 17.35
N SER A 507 -14.44 -3.36 18.09
CA SER A 507 -14.60 -4.53 18.97
C SER A 507 -14.89 -5.83 18.21
N GLY A 508 -14.63 -6.97 18.85
CA GLY A 508 -15.02 -8.30 18.37
C GLY A 508 -14.22 -8.82 17.18
N VAL A 509 -13.15 -8.14 16.79
CA VAL A 509 -12.32 -8.50 15.64
C VAL A 509 -11.50 -9.75 15.92
N SER A 510 -11.42 -10.67 14.95
CA SER A 510 -10.51 -11.81 14.98
C SER A 510 -9.63 -11.85 13.74
N ILE A 511 -8.31 -11.92 13.94
CA ILE A 511 -7.31 -11.97 12.89
C ILE A 511 -6.41 -13.17 13.16
N THR A 512 -6.28 -14.09 12.19
CA THR A 512 -5.42 -15.27 12.35
C THR A 512 -4.53 -15.52 11.15
N ARG A 513 -3.28 -15.96 11.37
CA ARG A 513 -2.35 -16.33 10.27
C ARG A 513 -2.11 -15.18 9.30
N ALA A 514 -1.61 -14.07 9.84
CA ALA A 514 -1.25 -12.88 9.07
C ALA A 514 0.26 -12.80 8.88
N THR A 515 0.70 -12.64 7.63
CA THR A 515 2.10 -12.38 7.28
C THR A 515 2.24 -10.95 6.79
N ILE A 516 3.13 -10.17 7.41
CA ILE A 516 3.31 -8.74 7.12
C ILE A 516 4.75 -8.46 6.69
N TRP A 517 4.90 -7.79 5.55
CA TRP A 517 6.14 -7.15 5.09
C TRP A 517 5.96 -5.65 5.23
N LYS A 518 6.61 -5.05 6.22
CA LYS A 518 6.55 -3.61 6.48
C LYS A 518 7.69 -2.90 5.75
N ALA A 519 7.38 -1.78 5.12
CA ALA A 519 8.37 -0.83 4.67
C ALA A 519 8.89 0.01 5.85
N HIS A 520 8.56 1.30 5.97
CA HIS A 520 9.22 2.19 6.94
C HIS A 520 8.34 3.23 7.64
N ASN A 521 7.02 3.23 7.41
CA ASN A 521 6.09 4.12 8.12
C ASN A 521 5.03 3.35 8.94
N ASP A 522 4.68 3.92 10.10
CA ASP A 522 3.63 3.47 11.03
C ASP A 522 3.77 2.03 11.57
N PRO A 523 3.01 1.63 12.61
CA PRO A 523 3.20 0.34 13.25
C PRO A 523 2.63 -0.82 12.43
N ILE A 524 2.87 -2.03 12.92
CA ILE A 524 2.19 -3.23 12.42
C ILE A 524 0.72 -3.21 12.91
N ILE A 525 0.51 -3.12 14.22
CA ILE A 525 -0.82 -3.01 14.84
C ILE A 525 -1.01 -1.57 15.31
N GLN A 526 -2.05 -0.90 14.81
CA GLN A 526 -2.41 0.47 15.18
C GLN A 526 -3.71 0.51 15.97
N MET A 527 -3.74 1.29 17.05
CA MET A 527 -4.94 1.49 17.87
C MET A 527 -5.17 2.93 18.34
N GLY A 528 -4.27 3.86 18.01
CA GLY A 528 -4.31 5.26 18.41
C GLY A 528 -5.15 6.15 17.50
N TRP A 529 -4.62 7.34 17.20
CA TRP A 529 -5.24 8.45 16.45
C TRP A 529 -6.42 9.17 17.15
N THR A 530 -7.20 8.45 17.94
CA THR A 530 -8.32 8.98 18.74
C THR A 530 -8.61 8.07 19.93
N THR A 531 -9.44 8.51 20.88
CA THR A 531 -9.90 7.68 22.00
C THR A 531 -10.81 6.56 21.50
N ARG A 532 -10.69 5.38 22.12
CA ARG A 532 -11.49 4.20 21.75
C ARG A 532 -11.96 3.43 22.97
N ASN A 533 -13.18 2.92 22.90
CA ASN A 533 -13.71 1.96 23.86
C ASN A 533 -14.01 0.62 23.16
N ILE A 534 -13.01 -0.26 23.12
CA ILE A 534 -13.05 -1.48 22.31
C ILE A 534 -12.55 -2.69 23.07
N GLN A 535 -13.18 -3.84 22.83
CA GLN A 535 -12.93 -5.09 23.54
C GLN A 535 -13.11 -6.30 22.62
N GLY A 536 -12.64 -7.47 23.07
CA GLY A 536 -12.87 -8.74 22.38
C GLY A 536 -12.11 -8.88 21.06
N ILE A 537 -10.97 -8.18 20.92
CA ILE A 537 -10.09 -8.29 19.76
C ILE A 537 -9.11 -9.43 19.97
N THR A 538 -8.93 -10.28 18.96
CA THR A 538 -7.98 -11.37 18.95
C THR A 538 -7.10 -11.31 17.70
N ILE A 539 -5.78 -11.38 17.90
CA ILE A 539 -4.80 -11.53 16.82
C ILE A 539 -3.96 -12.74 17.16
N ASP A 540 -3.93 -13.74 16.30
CA ASP A 540 -3.16 -14.96 16.52
C ASP A 540 -2.31 -15.33 15.30
N THR A 541 -1.08 -15.80 15.52
CA THR A 541 -0.16 -16.20 14.46
C THR A 541 0.12 -15.03 13.51
N LEU A 542 0.85 -14.04 14.04
CA LEU A 542 1.29 -12.85 13.31
C LEU A 542 2.78 -12.95 13.02
N ASN A 543 3.15 -13.08 11.74
CA ASN A 543 4.53 -13.11 11.30
C ASN A 543 4.88 -11.78 10.62
N VAL A 544 5.78 -11.00 11.21
CA VAL A 544 6.37 -9.81 10.60
C VAL A 544 7.70 -10.22 10.00
N ILE A 545 7.74 -10.42 8.68
CA ILE A 545 8.89 -11.04 8.01
C ILE A 545 9.98 -10.03 7.66
N HIS A 546 9.61 -8.75 7.52
CA HIS A 546 10.52 -7.65 7.22
C HIS A 546 10.00 -6.32 7.78
N THR A 547 10.95 -5.47 8.16
CA THR A 547 10.77 -4.04 8.42
C THR A 547 12.03 -3.29 7.99
N ARG A 548 11.93 -2.00 7.67
CA ARG A 548 13.09 -1.17 7.29
C ARG A 548 13.00 0.29 7.73
N TYR A 549 12.42 0.56 8.91
CA TYR A 549 12.22 1.91 9.45
C TYR A 549 13.47 2.81 9.35
N ILE A 550 13.31 3.98 8.73
CA ILE A 550 14.37 4.98 8.63
C ILE A 550 14.57 5.66 10.00
N LYS A 551 13.47 5.97 10.68
CA LYS A 551 13.46 6.84 11.86
C LYS A 551 12.89 6.12 13.06
N SER A 552 13.27 6.60 14.24
CA SER A 552 12.64 6.25 15.51
C SER A 552 11.54 7.27 15.82
N GLU A 553 10.30 6.88 15.55
CA GLU A 553 9.12 7.77 15.64
C GLU A 553 8.05 7.25 16.61
N THR A 554 7.31 8.17 17.23
CA THR A 554 6.17 7.92 18.13
C THR A 554 4.86 8.56 17.65
N TYR A 555 4.92 9.58 16.79
CA TYR A 555 3.72 10.14 16.14
C TYR A 555 3.14 9.16 15.12
N VAL A 556 4.02 8.56 14.30
CA VAL A 556 3.79 7.37 13.48
C VAL A 556 4.62 6.22 14.08
N PRO A 557 4.10 5.44 15.02
CA PRO A 557 4.89 4.53 15.83
C PRO A 557 5.71 3.52 15.00
N SER A 558 7.03 3.62 15.07
CA SER A 558 7.94 2.60 14.51
C SER A 558 8.03 1.39 15.46
N ALA A 559 6.95 0.61 15.50
CA ALA A 559 6.79 -0.50 16.45
C ALA A 559 5.90 -1.62 15.91
N ILE A 560 5.97 -2.80 16.55
CA ILE A 560 5.02 -3.88 16.31
C ILE A 560 3.63 -3.49 16.79
N ILE A 561 3.50 -3.06 18.05
CA ILE A 561 2.23 -2.62 18.64
C ILE A 561 2.29 -1.12 18.90
N GLY A 562 1.54 -0.34 18.14
CA GLY A 562 1.55 1.11 18.15
C GLY A 562 0.21 1.74 18.51
N ALA A 563 0.28 2.88 19.19
CA ALA A 563 -0.83 3.82 19.30
C ALA A 563 -0.32 5.23 19.05
N SER A 564 -0.64 5.77 17.88
CA SER A 564 -0.35 7.16 17.55
C SER A 564 -1.08 8.13 18.51
N PRO A 565 -0.53 9.32 18.75
CA PRO A 565 -1.25 10.40 19.44
C PRO A 565 -2.48 10.85 18.65
N PHE A 566 -3.23 11.82 19.17
CA PHE A 566 -4.37 12.41 18.48
C PHE A 566 -3.99 12.94 17.08
N TYR A 567 -4.70 12.49 16.05
CA TYR A 567 -4.54 12.98 14.66
C TYR A 567 -4.96 14.45 14.54
N ALA A 568 -6.09 14.78 15.16
CA ALA A 568 -6.63 16.12 15.31
C ALA A 568 -7.08 16.31 16.76
N GLY A 569 -7.23 17.56 17.24
CA GLY A 569 -7.42 17.90 18.65
C GLY A 569 -8.33 16.96 19.45
N GLY A 570 -7.93 16.66 20.69
CA GLY A 570 -8.63 15.74 21.58
C GLY A 570 -7.99 15.72 22.97
N SER A 571 -8.63 15.03 23.90
CA SER A 571 -8.12 14.85 25.27
C SER A 571 -8.20 13.39 25.66
N VAL A 572 -7.23 12.94 26.46
CA VAL A 572 -7.25 11.57 27.00
C VAL A 572 -8.55 11.30 27.76
N ASP A 573 -9.09 10.08 27.65
CA ASP A 573 -10.35 9.68 28.27
C ASP A 573 -10.16 8.42 29.15
N PRO A 574 -9.97 8.60 30.47
CA PRO A 574 -9.85 7.50 31.42
C PRO A 574 -11.06 6.56 31.50
N SER A 575 -12.24 7.01 31.08
CA SER A 575 -13.48 6.22 31.15
C SER A 575 -13.56 5.15 30.05
N GLN A 576 -12.81 5.35 28.96
CA GLN A 576 -12.72 4.41 27.85
C GLN A 576 -11.59 3.41 28.06
N SER A 577 -11.68 2.26 27.39
CA SER A 577 -10.57 1.31 27.40
C SER A 577 -10.43 0.45 26.16
N ILE A 578 -9.18 0.05 25.89
CA ILE A 578 -8.83 -0.98 24.91
C ILE A 578 -8.48 -2.27 25.63
N GLY A 579 -9.08 -3.38 25.19
CA GLY A 579 -8.71 -4.73 25.58
C GLY A 579 -8.63 -5.67 24.39
N MET A 580 -7.54 -6.44 24.31
CA MET A 580 -7.27 -7.37 23.23
C MET A 580 -6.32 -8.49 23.66
N THR A 581 -6.35 -9.59 22.93
CA THR A 581 -5.38 -10.69 23.05
C THR A 581 -4.58 -10.83 21.77
N ILE A 582 -3.27 -10.75 21.88
CA ILE A 582 -2.32 -11.00 20.79
C ILE A 582 -1.52 -12.25 21.13
N SER A 583 -1.48 -13.24 20.24
CA SER A 583 -0.73 -14.47 20.45
C SER A 583 0.10 -14.93 19.26
N ASN A 584 1.18 -15.64 19.54
CA ASN A 584 2.04 -16.27 18.53
C ASN A 584 2.58 -15.24 17.53
N LEU A 585 3.26 -14.22 18.05
CA LEU A 585 3.85 -13.15 17.28
C LEU A 585 5.33 -13.44 17.01
N VAL A 586 5.76 -13.36 15.77
CA VAL A 586 7.18 -13.45 15.39
C VAL A 586 7.54 -12.23 14.57
N CYS A 587 8.66 -11.58 14.89
CA CYS A 587 9.27 -10.57 14.04
C CYS A 587 10.69 -11.03 13.64
N GLU A 588 10.96 -11.09 12.35
CA GLU A 588 12.21 -11.57 11.78
C GLU A 588 13.10 -10.41 11.30
N GLY A 589 14.42 -10.61 11.34
CA GLY A 589 15.40 -9.58 11.01
C GLY A 589 15.58 -8.51 12.09
N PRO A 590 16.25 -7.38 11.77
CA PRO A 590 16.41 -6.26 12.69
C PRO A 590 15.05 -5.62 13.02
N CYS A 591 14.43 -6.05 14.12
CA CYS A 591 13.05 -5.68 14.43
C CYS A 591 12.91 -4.30 15.10
N PRO A 592 11.82 -3.57 14.84
CA PRO A 592 11.52 -2.33 15.53
C PRO A 592 11.13 -2.61 16.99
N ALA A 593 10.82 -1.56 17.73
CA ALA A 593 10.28 -1.64 19.07
C ALA A 593 9.11 -2.63 19.18
N PHE A 594 9.04 -3.34 20.31
CA PHE A 594 7.87 -4.16 20.62
C PHE A 594 6.60 -3.30 20.76
N MET A 595 6.66 -2.21 21.54
CA MET A 595 5.50 -1.33 21.76
C MET A 595 5.85 0.16 21.73
N ARG A 596 5.07 0.97 21.03
CA ARG A 596 5.11 2.45 21.12
C ARG A 596 3.70 3.00 21.20
N ILE A 597 3.24 3.22 22.43
CA ILE A 597 1.83 3.52 22.72
C ILE A 597 1.75 4.89 23.37
N THR A 598 1.20 5.88 22.68
CA THR A 598 0.71 7.11 23.34
C THR A 598 -0.65 6.82 23.96
N PRO A 599 -0.81 6.78 25.30
CA PRO A 599 -2.06 6.34 25.89
C PRO A 599 -3.13 7.41 25.81
N LEU A 600 -4.14 7.21 24.95
CA LEU A 600 -5.29 8.10 24.81
C LEU A 600 -6.46 7.69 25.71
N GLN A 601 -6.52 6.42 26.11
CA GLN A 601 -7.50 5.82 27.01
C GLN A 601 -6.83 4.73 27.86
N SER A 602 -7.56 4.13 28.79
CA SER A 602 -7.07 3.01 29.59
C SER A 602 -6.85 1.73 28.77
N TYR A 603 -5.91 0.89 29.19
CA TYR A 603 -5.68 -0.43 28.64
C TYR A 603 -6.03 -1.47 29.70
N LYS A 604 -6.98 -2.35 29.39
CA LYS A 604 -7.55 -3.31 30.34
C LYS A 604 -7.68 -4.66 29.66
N ASN A 605 -7.28 -5.73 30.35
CA ASN A 605 -7.26 -7.09 29.79
C ASN A 605 -6.48 -7.15 28.47
N PHE A 606 -5.37 -6.41 28.39
CA PHE A 606 -4.49 -6.40 27.24
C PHE A 606 -3.46 -7.51 27.42
N ILE A 607 -3.62 -8.61 26.69
CA ILE A 607 -2.82 -9.82 26.84
C ILE A 607 -1.95 -9.99 25.59
N VAL A 608 -0.66 -10.19 25.77
CA VAL A 608 0.26 -10.53 24.69
C VAL A 608 1.04 -11.77 25.07
N LYS A 609 0.96 -12.85 24.29
CA LYS A 609 1.57 -14.14 24.65
C LYS A 609 2.29 -14.83 23.49
N GLY A 610 3.45 -15.43 23.76
CA GLY A 610 4.22 -16.13 22.74
C GLY A 610 4.75 -15.15 21.69
N VAL A 611 5.64 -14.26 22.11
CA VAL A 611 6.25 -13.22 21.26
C VAL A 611 7.72 -13.55 21.08
N SER A 612 8.18 -13.60 19.83
CA SER A 612 9.58 -13.90 19.51
C SER A 612 10.19 -12.88 18.57
N PHE A 613 11.35 -12.38 18.96
CA PHE A 613 12.27 -11.60 18.13
C PHE A 613 13.55 -12.42 17.94
N PRO A 614 13.55 -13.46 17.08
CA PRO A 614 14.69 -14.37 16.88
C PRO A 614 16.01 -13.66 16.58
N ASP A 615 15.98 -12.61 15.77
CA ASP A 615 17.18 -11.85 15.38
C ASP A 615 17.42 -10.61 16.26
N GLY A 616 16.47 -10.33 17.17
CA GLY A 616 16.48 -9.22 18.10
C GLY A 616 16.06 -7.87 17.50
N PHE A 617 16.14 -6.84 18.33
CA PHE A 617 15.78 -5.48 17.93
C PHE A 617 16.87 -4.81 17.09
N GLN A 618 16.48 -3.80 16.31
CA GLN A 618 17.39 -2.85 15.68
C GLN A 618 18.33 -2.27 16.73
N ALA A 619 19.61 -2.59 16.57
CA ALA A 619 20.68 -2.10 17.41
C ALA A 619 21.27 -0.84 16.79
N GLY A 620 21.66 0.13 17.61
CA GLY A 620 22.30 1.35 17.14
C GLY A 620 21.84 2.60 17.89
N SER A 621 22.26 3.73 17.37
CA SER A 621 22.01 5.07 17.90
C SER A 621 20.63 5.63 17.55
N ILE A 622 19.97 5.15 16.48
CA ILE A 622 18.64 5.63 16.06
C ILE A 622 17.57 5.36 17.15
N GLY A 623 17.71 4.25 17.89
CA GLY A 623 16.81 3.90 18.99
C GLY A 623 15.46 3.30 18.57
N THR A 624 15.30 2.88 17.31
CA THR A 624 14.05 2.27 16.80
C THR A 624 13.63 1.02 17.59
N GLY A 625 14.61 0.24 18.08
CA GLY A 625 14.37 -0.97 18.88
C GLY A 625 13.77 -0.72 20.28
N GLN A 626 13.81 0.52 20.77
CA GLN A 626 13.30 0.86 22.10
C GLN A 626 11.78 1.05 22.10
N SER A 627 11.10 0.30 22.96
CA SER A 627 9.67 0.49 23.22
C SER A 627 9.44 1.69 24.11
N ILE A 628 8.37 2.46 23.87
CA ILE A 628 8.08 3.72 24.57
C ILE A 628 6.59 3.78 24.94
N ILE A 629 6.30 3.86 26.23
CA ILE A 629 4.94 4.08 26.75
C ILE A 629 5.01 5.21 27.80
N PRO A 630 4.71 6.47 27.44
CA PRO A 630 4.81 7.60 28.35
C PRO A 630 3.65 7.65 29.36
N ALA A 631 3.84 8.41 30.44
CA ALA A 631 2.79 8.73 31.39
C ALA A 631 1.60 9.41 30.70
N ALA A 632 0.39 9.07 31.14
CA ALA A 632 -0.84 9.74 30.77
C ALA A 632 -1.74 9.85 32.00
N ASN A 633 -2.17 11.07 32.32
CA ASN A 633 -2.86 11.35 33.57
C ASN A 633 -4.21 10.59 33.64
N GLY A 634 -4.43 9.86 34.74
CA GLY A 634 -5.65 9.09 34.99
C GLY A 634 -5.80 7.81 34.16
N ILE A 635 -4.85 7.49 33.28
CA ILE A 635 -4.90 6.31 32.42
C ILE A 635 -4.29 5.09 33.15
N THR A 636 -4.92 3.91 33.00
CA THR A 636 -4.35 2.66 33.49
C THR A 636 -3.73 1.83 32.37
N MET A 637 -2.65 1.10 32.66
CA MET A 637 -1.95 0.24 31.70
C MET A 637 -1.88 -1.22 32.20
N ASN A 638 -3.01 -1.92 32.15
CA ASN A 638 -3.11 -3.31 32.59
C ASN A 638 -2.70 -4.29 31.48
N LEU A 639 -1.38 -4.37 31.27
CA LEU A 639 -0.73 -5.17 30.23
C LEU A 639 -0.16 -6.47 30.81
N ASN A 640 -0.50 -7.62 30.23
CA ASN A 640 0.03 -8.92 30.61
C ASN A 640 0.79 -9.54 29.44
N ILE A 641 2.13 -9.55 29.54
CA ILE A 641 3.03 -10.13 28.55
C ILE A 641 3.48 -11.51 29.04
N GLN A 642 3.43 -12.53 28.17
CA GLN A 642 3.81 -13.90 28.51
C GLN A 642 4.71 -14.50 27.43
N ASN A 643 5.72 -15.28 27.83
CA ASN A 643 6.59 -16.00 26.88
C ASN A 643 7.18 -15.08 25.80
N TRP A 644 7.72 -13.94 26.22
CA TRP A 644 8.42 -13.01 25.34
C TRP A 644 9.91 -13.37 25.29
N THR A 645 10.43 -13.60 24.08
CA THR A 645 11.84 -13.90 23.83
C THR A 645 12.49 -12.93 22.84
N VAL A 646 13.73 -12.56 23.12
CA VAL A 646 14.61 -11.78 22.23
C VAL A 646 15.91 -12.56 22.04
N LYS A 647 16.27 -12.89 20.80
CA LYS A 647 17.42 -13.76 20.49
C LYS A 647 17.39 -15.09 21.27
N GLY A 648 16.20 -15.68 21.39
CA GLY A 648 15.97 -16.91 22.16
C GLY A 648 16.04 -16.77 23.68
N GLN A 649 16.41 -15.60 24.22
CA GLN A 649 16.46 -15.34 25.66
C GLN A 649 15.13 -14.82 26.16
N LYS A 650 14.65 -15.35 27.29
CA LYS A 650 13.39 -14.92 27.89
C LYS A 650 13.53 -13.53 28.51
N VAL A 651 12.60 -12.65 28.17
CA VAL A 651 12.41 -11.37 28.85
C VAL A 651 11.53 -11.60 30.08
N THR A 652 11.90 -10.94 31.17
CA THR A 652 11.36 -11.11 32.53
C THR A 652 11.31 -9.75 33.23
N MET A 653 10.68 -9.69 34.39
CA MET A 653 10.65 -8.48 35.22
C MET A 653 12.05 -7.99 35.66
N SER A 654 13.11 -8.80 35.59
CA SER A 654 14.47 -8.37 35.95
C SER A 654 15.30 -7.86 34.78
N ASN A 655 14.90 -8.09 33.53
CA ASN A 655 15.66 -7.71 32.33
C ASN A 655 14.83 -7.04 31.23
N PHE A 656 13.57 -6.64 31.50
CA PHE A 656 12.71 -5.96 30.52
C PHE A 656 13.32 -4.66 29.97
N GLY A 657 14.06 -3.92 30.79
CA GLY A 657 14.74 -2.70 30.35
C GLY A 657 15.99 -2.95 29.51
N SER A 658 16.82 -3.94 29.88
CA SER A 658 18.12 -4.19 29.23
C SER A 658 18.02 -5.10 28.01
N LEU A 659 17.31 -6.23 28.12
CA LEU A 659 17.09 -7.17 27.02
C LEU A 659 15.86 -6.78 26.19
N GLY A 660 14.77 -6.44 26.88
CA GLY A 660 13.50 -6.11 26.24
C GLY A 660 13.41 -4.70 25.67
N GLN A 661 14.33 -3.80 26.05
CA GLN A 661 14.29 -2.37 25.73
C GLN A 661 12.92 -1.73 26.01
N PHE A 662 12.26 -2.16 27.08
CA PHE A 662 10.89 -1.78 27.40
C PHE A 662 10.85 -0.54 28.31
N ASN A 663 10.86 0.65 27.70
CA ASN A 663 10.74 1.92 28.41
C ASN A 663 9.27 2.29 28.61
N ILE A 664 8.65 1.65 29.59
CA ILE A 664 7.32 1.99 30.11
C ILE A 664 7.45 2.92 31.32
N ASP A 665 6.64 3.97 31.37
CA ASP A 665 6.69 4.95 32.43
C ASP A 665 6.43 4.34 33.83
N VAL A 666 7.17 4.83 34.83
CA VAL A 666 7.14 4.31 36.20
C VAL A 666 5.78 4.48 36.88
N SER A 667 4.95 5.43 36.44
CA SER A 667 3.58 5.61 36.95
C SER A 667 2.68 4.40 36.73
N TYR A 668 3.02 3.51 35.78
CA TYR A 668 2.30 2.26 35.54
C TYR A 668 2.86 1.06 36.31
N TRP A 669 3.88 1.22 37.15
CA TRP A 669 4.46 0.11 37.91
C TRP A 669 3.40 -0.61 38.75
N GLY A 670 3.40 -1.95 38.72
CA GLY A 670 2.40 -2.79 39.37
C GLY A 670 1.09 -2.98 38.60
N GLN A 671 0.89 -2.28 37.47
CA GLN A 671 -0.28 -2.47 36.60
C GLN A 671 -0.02 -3.50 35.49
N TRP A 672 1.24 -3.73 35.12
CA TRP A 672 1.64 -4.65 34.06
C TRP A 672 2.56 -5.76 34.58
N SER A 673 2.68 -6.84 33.81
CA SER A 673 3.53 -8.00 34.14
C SER A 673 4.18 -8.62 32.91
N ILE A 674 5.37 -9.20 33.09
CA ILE A 674 6.03 -10.10 32.14
C ILE A 674 6.24 -11.45 32.84
N ALA A 675 5.66 -12.52 32.28
CA ALA A 675 5.68 -13.88 32.86
C ALA A 675 6.30 -14.94 31.96
#